data_AF-A0A1A9LDM3-F1
#
_entry.id   AF-A0A1A9LDM3-F1
#
_cell.length_a   1.000
_cell.length_b   1.000
_cell.length_c   1.000
_cell.angle_alpha   90.00
_cell.angle_beta   90.00
_cell.angle_gamma   90.00
#
_symmetry.space_group_name_H-M   'P 1'
#
loop_
_entity.id
_entity.type
_entity.pdbx_description
1 polymer ?
#
loop_
_entity_poly.entity_id
_entity_poly.type
_entity_poly.pdbx_seq_one_letter_code
_entity_poly.pdbx_strand_id
1 'polypeptide(L)'
;MKKISFLIFALPILLFSCKEEKQQSVVPPPITKEGFTKSFEIVNTIKGSNKDSILSFLQTNPEVMQITEGDQIITFRLKNGPNMIVELLVAGTDIKGASNSLINGNTSTTSEITNVIGANSKDRNHKKALILAPHFWTFAENDDALVPLNALKNHRNYKGSITYKANEKQFSKNISFDDYLNIGDYDLIHISTHGSRSGRRVKDSLEVVIGGDSNNTETYLASGILFNPKNPEAIRALAEKKGVLEHTSYSKSGEVYLNSSFFKEKLKNLDDKIIIFSACELGQRKDLKTIFENNLVNGQFFYWQNAVNSGDAYAAFQYLYERMIAYGETATEAFESMPLNLKTNLSSFFIVNKKKVQTTTSLKMVSKGTSMHLIEPITILDPDSKTELNKGDIYGFEGIFGDGENDKGKFTFEILGYSDEEIKKSGLTLSLKIDGNFVQENIDITNADNVKIEAGKNDKSFIVTLKEVDLKKDLPKNGSILIEAFLNLQGSNFGYHSCNVKTGNSDMRIVITSEYGNNTLYFDADNYGLKMVNPSDQNHDIYYDDKGFVYSFNPEEGWTKVNINSAMNMYAAMVPTLKIKDLNFPKKGTTFHYLPEYVNVLTLSKLENEPSAKKMSSSNSKKKVFKIQGVIAKYDEQSRLEELDMDGQGKILYFYEDQTIVFPNAKLIELPSF
;
A
#
# COMPACT_ATOMS: atom_id res chain seq x y z
N MET A 1 -7.84 40.01 -72.39
CA MET A 1 -6.65 40.68 -72.93
C MET A 1 -6.07 41.58 -71.84
N LYS A 2 -4.78 41.41 -71.54
CA LYS A 2 -3.82 42.34 -70.89
C LYS A 2 -4.28 43.34 -69.80
N LYS A 3 -3.69 43.11 -68.61
CA LYS A 3 -3.07 44.00 -67.61
C LYS A 3 -3.67 45.37 -67.25
N ILE A 4 -3.79 45.55 -65.93
CA ILE A 4 -3.26 46.61 -65.00
C ILE A 4 -4.19 46.53 -63.76
N SER A 5 -3.85 46.73 -62.48
CA SER A 5 -2.68 46.68 -61.59
C SER A 5 -3.23 46.94 -60.16
N PHE A 6 -2.65 46.33 -59.10
CA PHE A 6 -2.50 46.76 -57.67
C PHE A 6 -2.20 45.47 -56.86
N LEU A 7 -1.02 45.15 -56.27
CA LEU A 7 -0.07 45.77 -55.31
C LEU A 7 -0.51 45.70 -53.83
N ILE A 8 0.22 44.92 -52.99
CA ILE A 8 0.84 45.29 -51.68
C ILE A 8 1.53 44.08 -50.98
N PHE A 9 2.83 44.31 -50.65
CA PHE A 9 3.74 43.80 -49.59
C PHE A 9 3.91 42.32 -49.17
N ALA A 10 5.14 41.80 -49.36
CA ALA A 10 6.15 41.44 -48.33
C ALA A 10 7.04 40.25 -48.77
N LEU A 11 8.38 40.41 -48.70
CA LEU A 11 9.43 39.44 -49.09
C LEU A 11 10.72 39.79 -48.29
N PRO A 12 11.76 38.94 -48.20
CA PRO A 12 11.86 37.56 -47.72
C PRO A 12 12.82 37.43 -46.50
N ILE A 13 12.75 36.31 -45.78
CA ILE A 13 13.79 35.90 -44.81
C ILE A 13 14.66 34.81 -45.46
N LEU A 14 15.95 35.12 -45.60
CA LEU A 14 17.04 34.18 -45.82
C LEU A 14 17.27 33.36 -44.55
N LEU A 15 17.10 32.04 -44.60
CA LEU A 15 17.61 31.12 -43.59
C LEU A 15 18.86 30.44 -44.11
N PHE A 16 19.96 30.67 -43.39
CA PHE A 16 21.22 29.97 -43.53
C PHE A 16 21.06 28.49 -43.15
N SER A 17 21.69 27.65 -43.97
CA SER A 17 21.85 26.21 -43.82
C SER A 17 22.99 25.90 -42.84
N CYS A 18 22.76 24.95 -41.92
CA CYS A 18 23.80 24.13 -41.29
C CYS A 18 23.28 22.70 -41.15
N LYS A 19 23.84 21.82 -41.99
CA LYS A 19 23.75 20.34 -42.09
C LYS A 19 23.13 19.60 -40.89
N GLU A 20 22.00 18.93 -41.14
CA GLU A 20 21.63 17.70 -40.43
C GLU A 20 22.50 16.56 -40.94
N GLU A 21 23.26 15.97 -40.04
CA GLU A 21 23.94 14.69 -40.24
C GLU A 21 22.88 13.58 -40.21
N LYS A 22 22.81 12.75 -41.25
CA LYS A 22 21.90 11.59 -41.29
C LYS A 22 22.22 10.65 -40.13
N GLN A 23 21.40 10.65 -39.07
CA GLN A 23 21.34 9.53 -38.14
C GLN A 23 20.74 8.34 -38.88
N GLN A 24 21.60 7.42 -39.34
CA GLN A 24 21.19 6.06 -39.64
C GLN A 24 20.52 5.48 -38.39
N SER A 25 19.30 4.96 -38.51
CA SER A 25 18.67 4.18 -37.44
C SER A 25 19.48 2.91 -37.24
N VAL A 26 20.42 2.93 -36.30
CA VAL A 26 21.17 1.74 -35.89
C VAL A 26 20.18 0.85 -35.14
N VAL A 27 19.68 -0.19 -35.81
CA VAL A 27 18.94 -1.26 -35.14
C VAL A 27 19.88 -1.87 -34.11
N PRO A 28 19.55 -1.85 -32.81
CA PRO A 28 20.45 -2.38 -31.82
C PRO A 28 20.63 -3.89 -32.04
N PRO A 29 21.85 -4.43 -31.89
CA PRO A 29 22.07 -5.85 -32.05
C PRO A 29 21.26 -6.66 -31.02
N PRO A 30 20.84 -7.90 -31.36
CA PRO A 30 20.03 -8.73 -30.48
C PRO A 30 20.74 -9.02 -29.14
N ILE A 31 19.95 -9.09 -28.07
CA ILE A 31 20.48 -9.36 -26.72
C ILE A 31 20.86 -10.84 -26.63
N THR A 32 22.10 -11.12 -26.24
CA THR A 32 22.58 -12.50 -26.01
C THR A 32 22.71 -12.79 -24.52
N LYS A 33 22.69 -14.08 -24.15
CA LYS A 33 22.90 -14.53 -22.76
C LYS A 33 24.22 -14.02 -22.17
N GLU A 34 25.27 -14.01 -22.98
CA GLU A 34 26.59 -13.49 -22.60
C GLU A 34 26.55 -11.97 -22.36
N GLY A 35 25.93 -11.19 -23.28
CA GLY A 35 25.79 -9.74 -23.13
C GLY A 35 24.93 -9.34 -21.94
N PHE A 36 23.90 -10.11 -21.60
CA PHE A 36 23.11 -9.91 -20.39
C PHE A 36 23.94 -10.15 -19.11
N THR A 37 24.71 -11.24 -19.06
CA THR A 37 25.52 -11.59 -17.89
C THR A 37 26.60 -10.55 -17.63
N LYS A 38 27.35 -10.15 -18.68
CA LYS A 38 28.39 -9.11 -18.61
C LYS A 38 27.83 -7.73 -18.22
N SER A 39 26.63 -7.38 -18.70
CA SER A 39 25.97 -6.13 -18.29
C SER A 39 25.73 -6.07 -16.77
N PHE A 40 25.33 -7.17 -16.14
CA PHE A 40 25.15 -7.24 -14.68
C PHE A 40 26.47 -7.29 -13.91
N GLU A 41 27.50 -7.93 -14.45
CA GLU A 41 28.85 -7.90 -13.86
C GLU A 41 29.40 -6.47 -13.79
N ILE A 42 29.19 -5.66 -14.83
CA ILE A 42 29.56 -4.24 -14.82
C ILE A 42 28.73 -3.46 -13.79
N VAL A 43 27.41 -3.69 -13.71
CA VAL A 43 26.58 -3.03 -12.68
C VAL A 43 27.06 -3.38 -11.28
N ASN A 44 27.43 -4.63 -11.02
CA ASN A 44 27.98 -5.05 -9.73
C ASN A 44 29.36 -4.43 -9.45
N THR A 45 30.18 -4.22 -10.49
CA THR A 45 31.51 -3.60 -10.36
C THR A 45 31.41 -2.11 -10.02
N ILE A 46 30.42 -1.40 -10.58
CA ILE A 46 30.24 0.05 -10.38
C ILE A 46 29.29 0.39 -9.21
N LYS A 47 28.65 -0.62 -8.61
CA LYS A 47 27.72 -0.46 -7.48
C LYS A 47 28.45 0.18 -6.29
N GLY A 48 27.91 1.27 -5.77
CA GLY A 48 28.51 2.00 -4.64
C GLY A 48 29.59 3.02 -5.03
N SER A 49 29.94 3.13 -6.32
CA SER A 49 30.88 4.15 -6.81
C SER A 49 30.19 5.51 -7.00
N ASN A 50 30.95 6.61 -6.92
CA ASN A 50 30.43 7.95 -7.22
C ASN A 50 30.29 8.18 -8.74
N LYS A 51 29.51 9.19 -9.14
CA LYS A 51 29.19 9.51 -10.54
C LYS A 51 30.42 9.56 -11.45
N ASP A 52 31.46 10.28 -11.03
CA ASP A 52 32.68 10.47 -11.84
C ASP A 52 33.44 9.15 -12.04
N SER A 53 33.48 8.31 -11.01
CA SER A 53 34.12 6.99 -11.08
C SER A 53 33.34 6.03 -11.99
N ILE A 54 32.00 6.07 -11.91
CA ILE A 54 31.13 5.27 -12.78
C ILE A 54 31.31 5.70 -14.25
N LEU A 55 31.28 7.00 -14.54
CA LEU A 55 31.46 7.52 -15.90
C LEU A 55 32.84 7.16 -16.45
N SER A 56 33.90 7.33 -15.65
CA SER A 56 35.27 6.99 -16.06
C SER A 56 35.42 5.49 -16.36
N PHE A 57 34.84 4.61 -15.53
CA PHE A 57 34.83 3.17 -15.76
C PHE A 57 34.07 2.79 -17.03
N LEU A 58 32.88 3.34 -17.23
CA LEU A 58 32.04 3.02 -18.40
C LEU A 58 32.64 3.56 -19.71
N GLN A 59 33.26 4.75 -19.69
CA GLN A 59 33.90 5.35 -20.87
C GLN A 59 35.20 4.64 -21.29
N THR A 60 35.87 3.96 -20.36
CA THR A 60 37.10 3.21 -20.63
C THR A 60 36.86 1.73 -20.91
N ASN A 61 35.64 1.23 -20.71
CA ASN A 61 35.29 -0.16 -20.99
C ASN A 61 34.99 -0.37 -22.49
N PRO A 62 35.78 -1.18 -23.22
CA PRO A 62 35.66 -1.32 -24.67
C PRO A 62 34.39 -2.05 -25.14
N GLU A 63 33.66 -2.71 -24.24
CA GLU A 63 32.41 -3.41 -24.56
C GLU A 63 31.18 -2.49 -24.50
N VAL A 64 31.31 -1.29 -23.93
CA VAL A 64 30.23 -0.29 -23.80
C VAL A 64 30.04 0.44 -25.14
N MET A 65 28.85 0.32 -25.70
CA MET A 65 28.47 0.95 -26.97
C MET A 65 27.79 2.31 -26.80
N GLN A 66 27.07 2.50 -25.69
CA GLN A 66 26.29 3.71 -25.45
C GLN A 66 26.33 4.05 -23.97
N ILE A 67 26.45 5.34 -23.67
CA ILE A 67 26.30 5.92 -22.34
C ILE A 67 25.38 7.13 -22.48
N THR A 68 24.42 7.28 -21.58
CA THR A 68 23.61 8.49 -21.48
C THR A 68 23.58 8.91 -20.01
N GLU A 69 24.01 10.13 -19.78
CA GLU A 69 24.14 10.72 -18.45
C GLU A 69 22.89 11.54 -18.13
N GLY A 70 22.33 11.33 -16.94
CA GLY A 70 21.30 12.18 -16.33
C GLY A 70 21.73 12.67 -14.95
N ASP A 71 20.87 13.46 -14.33
CA ASP A 71 21.16 14.10 -13.02
C ASP A 71 21.22 13.09 -11.87
N GLN A 72 20.44 12.01 -11.93
CA GLN A 72 20.33 10.99 -10.88
C GLN A 72 20.56 9.56 -11.40
N ILE A 73 20.70 9.39 -12.70
CA ILE A 73 20.90 8.08 -13.33
C ILE A 73 21.97 8.18 -14.41
N ILE A 74 22.74 7.10 -14.57
CA ILE A 74 23.53 6.84 -15.76
C ILE A 74 22.92 5.62 -16.42
N THR A 75 22.66 5.71 -17.72
CA THR A 75 22.31 4.53 -18.51
C THR A 75 23.47 4.15 -19.40
N PHE A 76 23.70 2.85 -19.58
CA PHE A 76 24.71 2.36 -20.52
C PHE A 76 24.25 1.07 -21.19
N ARG A 77 24.87 0.73 -22.33
CA ARG A 77 24.57 -0.50 -23.06
C ARG A 77 25.84 -1.16 -23.56
N LEU A 78 25.96 -2.47 -23.35
CA LEU A 78 27.00 -3.28 -23.98
C LEU A 78 26.60 -3.75 -25.38
N LYS A 79 27.59 -4.11 -26.20
CA LYS A 79 27.35 -4.85 -27.45
C LYS A 79 26.65 -6.17 -27.15
N ASN A 80 25.49 -6.40 -27.77
CA ASN A 80 24.60 -7.55 -27.51
C ASN A 80 24.02 -7.61 -26.08
N GLY A 81 24.10 -6.54 -25.29
CA GLY A 81 23.53 -6.43 -23.95
C GLY A 81 22.24 -5.59 -23.91
N PRO A 82 21.43 -5.71 -22.85
CA PRO A 82 20.31 -4.80 -22.59
C PRO A 82 20.82 -3.40 -22.21
N ASN A 83 19.94 -2.39 -22.28
CA ASN A 83 20.18 -1.09 -21.65
C ASN A 83 20.14 -1.27 -20.14
N MET A 84 21.19 -0.84 -19.46
CA MET A 84 21.33 -0.87 -18.01
C MET A 84 21.11 0.54 -17.46
N ILE A 85 20.47 0.63 -16.31
CA ILE A 85 20.23 1.87 -15.57
C ILE A 85 20.95 1.75 -14.23
N VAL A 86 21.77 2.75 -13.93
CA VAL A 86 22.55 2.85 -12.69
C VAL A 86 22.11 4.11 -11.97
N GLU A 87 21.50 3.95 -10.81
CA GLU A 87 21.17 5.07 -9.94
C GLU A 87 22.42 5.60 -9.26
N LEU A 88 22.62 6.91 -9.35
CA LEU A 88 23.74 7.58 -8.70
C LEU A 88 23.39 7.80 -7.24
N LEU A 89 24.13 7.14 -6.35
CA LEU A 89 24.05 7.41 -4.92
C LEU A 89 24.43 8.89 -4.70
N VAL A 90 23.45 9.68 -4.26
CA VAL A 90 23.68 11.07 -3.85
C VAL A 90 24.58 11.03 -2.63
N ALA A 91 25.85 11.39 -2.82
CA ALA A 91 26.85 11.40 -1.76
C ALA A 91 26.49 12.45 -0.70
N GLY A 92 25.93 11.95 0.39
CA GLY A 92 25.56 12.69 1.58
C GLY A 92 25.44 11.79 2.81
N THR A 93 26.25 10.73 2.89
CA THR A 93 26.59 10.05 4.15
C THR A 93 27.97 9.42 4.02
N ASP A 94 28.93 9.99 4.74
CA ASP A 94 30.22 9.39 5.04
C ASP A 94 30.05 8.04 5.74
N ILE A 95 30.59 6.96 5.16
CA ILE A 95 31.25 5.91 5.95
C ILE A 95 32.56 5.55 5.28
N LYS A 96 33.63 5.81 6.02
CA LYS A 96 34.99 5.35 5.77
C LYS A 96 35.05 3.81 5.79
N GLY A 97 35.60 3.26 4.70
CA GLY A 97 36.60 2.18 4.72
C GLY A 97 36.08 0.75 4.85
N ALA A 98 36.28 -0.04 3.80
CA ALA A 98 36.48 -1.48 3.92
C ALA A 98 37.80 -1.85 3.24
N SER A 99 38.88 -1.87 4.02
CA SER A 99 39.99 -2.78 3.72
C SER A 99 39.62 -4.15 4.29
N ASN A 100 39.73 -5.17 3.45
CA ASN A 100 39.49 -6.58 3.76
C ASN A 100 40.04 -7.02 5.13
N SER A 101 39.17 -7.60 5.96
CA SER A 101 39.55 -8.55 7.02
C SER A 101 38.38 -9.49 7.32
N LEU A 102 38.56 -10.74 6.88
CA LEU A 102 38.09 -12.02 7.44
C LEU A 102 37.08 -11.99 8.62
N ILE A 103 35.95 -12.68 8.40
CA ILE A 103 35.25 -13.63 9.30
C ILE A 103 35.28 -13.28 10.81
N ASN A 104 34.19 -12.71 11.31
CA ASN A 104 33.42 -13.30 12.43
C ASN A 104 32.09 -12.57 12.65
N GLY A 105 31.09 -13.32 13.10
CA GLY A 105 29.67 -12.99 13.05
C GLY A 105 29.24 -11.72 13.80
N ASN A 106 28.38 -10.96 13.13
CA ASN A 106 27.07 -10.54 13.65
C ASN A 106 26.34 -9.88 12.48
N THR A 107 25.38 -10.60 11.91
CA THR A 107 24.37 -10.01 11.02
C THR A 107 23.52 -9.07 11.86
N SER A 108 23.85 -7.77 11.84
CA SER A 108 22.84 -6.75 12.12
C SER A 108 21.85 -6.80 10.96
N THR A 109 20.75 -7.48 11.22
CA THR A 109 19.49 -7.33 10.48
C THR A 109 19.23 -5.85 10.24
N THR A 110 19.12 -5.45 8.97
CA THR A 110 18.44 -4.21 8.61
C THR A 110 17.04 -4.28 9.20
N SER A 111 16.82 -3.59 10.33
CA SER A 111 15.51 -3.42 10.94
C SER A 111 14.58 -2.84 9.88
N GLU A 112 13.64 -3.64 9.40
CA GLU A 112 12.49 -3.10 8.65
C GLU A 112 11.82 -2.02 9.52
N ILE A 113 11.52 -0.88 8.91
CA ILE A 113 11.01 0.32 9.58
C ILE A 113 9.63 -0.02 10.15
N THR A 114 9.47 0.06 11.48
CA THR A 114 8.17 -0.13 12.14
C THR A 114 7.25 1.03 11.77
N ASN A 115 6.11 0.75 11.13
CA ASN A 115 5.18 1.75 10.61
C ASN A 115 4.09 2.17 11.63
N VAL A 116 4.44 2.27 12.91
CA VAL A 116 3.52 2.68 14.00
C VAL A 116 4.12 3.88 14.71
N ILE A 117 3.33 4.94 14.93
CA ILE A 117 3.90 6.14 15.58
C ILE A 117 4.37 5.83 17.00
N GLY A 118 5.51 6.37 17.38
CA GLY A 118 6.11 6.12 18.70
C GLY A 118 6.62 4.68 18.89
N ALA A 119 6.71 3.84 17.84
CA ALA A 119 7.22 2.47 17.93
C ALA A 119 8.67 2.37 18.48
N ASN A 120 9.43 3.45 18.35
CA ASN A 120 10.80 3.56 18.85
C ASN A 120 10.89 4.28 20.21
N SER A 121 9.75 4.71 20.79
CA SER A 121 9.71 5.29 22.14
C SER A 121 10.08 4.25 23.19
N LYS A 122 10.73 4.70 24.28
CA LYS A 122 11.01 3.87 25.45
C LYS A 122 9.73 3.43 26.17
N ASP A 123 8.65 4.20 26.03
CA ASP A 123 7.37 3.91 26.66
C ASP A 123 6.24 3.95 25.62
N ARG A 124 6.13 2.85 24.87
CA ARG A 124 5.20 2.68 23.74
C ARG A 124 3.75 2.58 24.17
N ASN A 125 3.51 2.15 25.41
CA ASN A 125 2.18 2.13 26.00
C ASN A 125 1.71 3.53 26.43
N HIS A 126 2.57 4.56 26.32
CA HIS A 126 2.29 5.95 26.69
C HIS A 126 2.77 6.92 25.59
N LYS A 127 2.33 6.67 24.35
CA LYS A 127 2.43 7.58 23.21
C LYS A 127 1.93 8.97 23.59
N LYS A 128 2.64 9.99 23.14
CA LYS A 128 2.37 11.38 23.50
C LYS A 128 1.55 12.04 22.41
N ALA A 129 0.42 12.62 22.79
CA ALA A 129 -0.40 13.43 21.89
C ALA A 129 -0.44 14.88 22.35
N LEU A 130 -0.18 15.82 21.44
CA LEU A 130 -0.40 17.25 21.64
C LEU A 130 -1.65 17.67 20.90
N ILE A 131 -2.63 18.18 21.64
CA ILE A 131 -3.90 18.66 21.10
C ILE A 131 -4.08 20.11 21.52
N LEU A 132 -4.02 21.03 20.56
CA LEU A 132 -4.18 22.45 20.79
C LEU A 132 -5.48 22.98 20.17
N ALA A 133 -6.25 23.71 20.96
CA ALA A 133 -7.48 24.39 20.56
C ALA A 133 -7.41 25.89 20.94
N PRO A 134 -6.57 26.70 20.26
CA PRO A 134 -6.35 28.10 20.62
C PRO A 134 -7.58 28.98 20.47
N HIS A 135 -8.56 28.53 19.68
CA HIS A 135 -9.79 29.22 19.35
C HIS A 135 -11.05 28.44 19.77
N PHE A 136 -10.94 27.57 20.79
CA PHE A 136 -12.07 26.79 21.30
C PHE A 136 -13.30 27.65 21.61
N TRP A 137 -13.10 28.84 22.19
CA TRP A 137 -14.18 29.80 22.45
C TRP A 137 -14.98 30.22 21.20
N THR A 138 -14.41 30.09 19.99
CA THR A 138 -15.06 30.40 18.70
C THR A 138 -15.76 29.18 18.12
N PHE A 139 -15.10 28.02 18.13
CA PHE A 139 -15.59 26.79 17.49
C PHE A 139 -16.52 25.98 18.40
N ALA A 140 -16.32 26.08 19.71
CA ALA A 140 -17.08 25.42 20.76
C ALA A 140 -17.20 23.90 20.52
N GLU A 141 -18.42 23.37 20.54
CA GLU A 141 -18.72 21.96 20.31
C GLU A 141 -18.32 21.44 18.92
N ASN A 142 -18.09 22.33 17.95
CA ASN A 142 -17.63 21.98 16.60
C ASN A 142 -16.10 22.11 16.45
N ASP A 143 -15.35 22.31 17.55
CA ASP A 143 -13.89 22.30 17.50
C ASP A 143 -13.39 20.87 17.25
N ASP A 144 -12.72 20.67 16.12
CA ASP A 144 -12.23 19.36 15.70
C ASP A 144 -11.05 18.85 16.55
N ALA A 145 -10.46 19.68 17.41
CA ALA A 145 -9.54 19.20 18.46
C ALA A 145 -10.24 18.31 19.50
N LEU A 146 -11.56 18.40 19.65
CA LEU A 146 -12.33 17.50 20.51
C LEU A 146 -12.37 16.07 19.97
N VAL A 147 -12.19 15.86 18.67
CA VAL A 147 -12.22 14.54 18.04
C VAL A 147 -11.09 13.64 18.59
N PRO A 148 -9.80 13.97 18.41
CA PRO A 148 -8.73 13.17 18.99
C PRO A 148 -8.78 13.13 20.50
N LEU A 149 -9.20 14.22 21.17
CA LEU A 149 -9.32 14.22 22.63
C LEU A 149 -10.28 13.14 23.10
N ASN A 150 -11.48 13.07 22.50
CA ASN A 150 -12.49 12.09 22.89
C ASN A 150 -12.11 10.67 22.47
N ALA A 151 -11.49 10.51 21.31
CA ALA A 151 -11.07 9.21 20.82
C ALA A 151 -9.89 8.62 21.61
N LEU A 152 -8.96 9.47 22.07
CA LEU A 152 -7.70 9.03 22.69
C LEU A 152 -7.71 9.04 24.22
N LYS A 153 -8.54 9.86 24.89
CA LYS A 153 -8.50 10.02 26.37
C LYS A 153 -8.62 8.72 27.16
N ASN A 154 -9.35 7.75 26.61
CA ASN A 154 -9.54 6.43 27.20
C ASN A 154 -8.71 5.34 26.50
N HIS A 155 -8.03 5.68 25.40
CA HIS A 155 -7.19 4.74 24.67
C HIS A 155 -5.91 4.48 25.45
N ARG A 156 -5.61 3.21 25.73
CA ARG A 156 -4.48 2.82 26.60
C ARG A 156 -3.17 3.50 26.21
N ASN A 157 -2.83 3.49 24.92
CA ASN A 157 -1.58 4.06 24.42
C ASN A 157 -1.39 5.55 24.73
N TYR A 158 -2.46 6.29 24.96
CA TYR A 158 -2.43 7.74 25.16
C TYR A 158 -2.92 8.15 26.55
N LYS A 159 -3.47 7.20 27.32
CA LYS A 159 -4.07 7.47 28.62
C LYS A 159 -3.01 8.07 29.55
N GLY A 160 -3.25 9.29 30.01
CA GLY A 160 -2.31 10.04 30.86
C GLY A 160 -1.18 10.76 30.11
N SER A 161 -1.09 10.61 28.78
CA SER A 161 -0.05 11.19 27.92
C SER A 161 -0.59 12.14 26.84
N ILE A 162 -1.81 12.65 27.04
CA ILE A 162 -2.41 13.68 26.19
C ILE A 162 -2.22 15.04 26.83
N THR A 163 -1.46 15.91 26.16
CA THR A 163 -1.42 17.34 26.47
C THR A 163 -2.51 18.04 25.68
N TYR A 164 -3.64 18.31 26.32
CA TYR A 164 -4.72 19.13 25.76
C TYR A 164 -4.67 20.55 26.33
N LYS A 165 -4.63 21.56 25.47
CA LYS A 165 -4.70 22.97 25.87
C LYS A 165 -5.68 23.73 25.00
N ALA A 166 -6.65 24.37 25.63
CA ALA A 166 -7.68 25.16 24.98
C ALA A 166 -7.82 26.54 25.63
N ASN A 167 -8.13 27.54 24.82
CA ASN A 167 -8.59 28.83 25.32
C ASN A 167 -10.13 28.81 25.37
N GLU A 168 -10.70 28.45 26.52
CA GLU A 168 -12.16 28.34 26.70
C GLU A 168 -12.91 29.67 26.56
N LYS A 169 -12.20 30.78 26.79
CA LYS A 169 -12.70 32.15 26.62
C LYS A 169 -11.77 32.93 25.72
N GLN A 170 -12.32 33.93 25.02
CA GLN A 170 -11.60 34.78 24.06
C GLN A 170 -10.30 35.41 24.60
N PHE A 171 -10.18 35.67 25.91
CA PHE A 171 -9.01 36.29 26.52
C PHE A 171 -8.17 35.34 27.39
N SER A 172 -8.40 34.03 27.29
CA SER A 172 -7.63 33.03 28.02
C SER A 172 -6.19 32.98 27.50
N LYS A 173 -5.24 32.61 28.37
CA LYS A 173 -3.80 32.54 28.05
C LYS A 173 -3.23 31.17 28.40
N ASN A 174 -3.93 30.11 27.98
CA ASN A 174 -3.56 28.74 28.30
C ASN A 174 -2.48 28.19 27.35
N ILE A 175 -2.31 28.83 26.19
CA ILE A 175 -1.35 28.46 25.15
C ILE A 175 -0.20 29.47 25.13
N SER A 176 1.01 28.96 24.92
CA SER A 176 2.27 29.68 24.99
C SER A 176 3.22 29.31 23.84
N PHE A 177 4.34 30.01 23.69
CA PHE A 177 5.36 29.66 22.70
C PHE A 177 5.96 28.27 22.91
N ASP A 178 6.06 27.81 24.17
CA ASP A 178 6.65 26.51 24.49
C ASP A 178 5.81 25.34 23.97
N ASP A 179 4.50 25.53 23.87
CA ASP A 179 3.59 24.52 23.30
C ASP A 179 3.87 24.26 21.82
N TYR A 180 4.28 25.29 21.08
CA TYR A 180 4.66 25.17 19.68
C TYR A 180 6.12 24.75 19.48
N LEU A 181 7.02 25.19 20.36
CA LEU A 181 8.43 24.83 20.28
C LEU A 181 8.68 23.34 20.60
N ASN A 182 7.82 22.74 21.43
CA ASN A 182 7.97 21.35 21.87
C ASN A 182 7.12 20.36 21.03
N ILE A 183 6.57 20.77 19.88
CA ILE A 183 5.76 19.90 18.99
C ILE A 183 6.52 18.61 18.62
N GLY A 184 7.84 18.68 18.46
CA GLY A 184 8.67 17.53 18.11
C GLY A 184 8.69 16.40 19.14
N ASP A 185 8.35 16.69 20.40
CA ASP A 185 8.37 15.73 21.51
C ASP A 185 7.15 14.78 21.53
N TYR A 186 6.18 15.01 20.63
CA TYR A 186 4.93 14.27 20.54
C TYR A 186 4.88 13.38 19.31
N ASP A 187 4.20 12.25 19.41
CA ASP A 187 4.01 11.28 18.33
C ASP A 187 2.85 11.70 17.42
N LEU A 188 1.78 12.19 18.05
CA LEU A 188 0.60 12.75 17.41
C LEU A 188 0.46 14.23 17.73
N ILE A 189 0.26 15.07 16.71
CA ILE A 189 -0.01 16.50 16.88
C ILE A 189 -1.30 16.86 16.15
N HIS A 190 -2.25 17.46 16.86
CA HIS A 190 -3.46 18.03 16.27
C HIS A 190 -3.64 19.47 16.76
N ILE A 191 -3.68 20.42 15.82
CA ILE A 191 -3.89 21.84 16.11
C ILE A 191 -5.13 22.30 15.35
N SER A 192 -6.21 22.61 16.08
CA SER A 192 -7.41 23.24 15.52
C SER A 192 -7.35 24.74 15.75
N THR A 193 -7.20 25.53 14.69
CA THR A 193 -7.03 26.99 14.83
C THR A 193 -7.41 27.74 13.55
N HIS A 194 -7.33 29.06 13.58
CA HIS A 194 -7.42 29.87 12.37
C HIS A 194 -6.09 29.90 11.61
N GLY A 195 -6.19 29.88 10.29
CA GLY A 195 -5.09 30.18 9.40
C GLY A 195 -5.42 31.42 8.58
N SER A 196 -4.39 32.08 8.08
CA SER A 196 -4.54 33.25 7.23
C SER A 196 -3.39 33.35 6.24
N ARG A 197 -3.59 34.18 5.22
CA ARG A 197 -2.57 34.51 4.23
C ARG A 197 -2.31 36.01 4.17
N SER A 198 -1.07 36.41 3.90
CA SER A 198 -0.75 37.78 3.45
C SER A 198 -0.38 37.76 1.98
N GLY A 199 -1.05 38.54 1.12
CA GLY A 199 -0.59 38.75 -0.26
C GLY A 199 0.35 39.94 -0.37
N ARG A 200 1.52 39.77 -0.99
CA ARG A 200 2.33 40.90 -1.46
C ARG A 200 1.64 41.53 -2.66
N ARG A 201 1.24 42.79 -2.55
CA ARG A 201 0.82 43.58 -3.72
C ARG A 201 2.04 43.78 -4.62
N VAL A 202 2.09 43.09 -5.75
CA VAL A 202 2.93 43.51 -6.87
C VAL A 202 2.18 44.65 -7.55
N LYS A 203 2.88 45.75 -7.89
CA LYS A 203 2.30 46.96 -8.49
C LYS A 203 1.26 46.58 -9.56
N ASP A 204 0.00 46.88 -9.26
CA ASP A 204 -1.18 46.79 -10.11
C ASP A 204 -1.85 45.42 -10.36
N SER A 205 -1.47 44.34 -9.67
CA SER A 205 -2.30 43.12 -9.63
C SER A 205 -2.27 42.41 -8.27
N LEU A 206 -3.47 42.18 -7.72
CA LEU A 206 -3.65 41.16 -6.68
C LEU A 206 -3.78 39.84 -7.45
N GLU A 207 -2.79 38.95 -7.34
CA GLU A 207 -2.90 37.62 -7.92
C GLU A 207 -4.02 36.87 -7.17
N VAL A 208 -5.22 36.84 -7.77
CA VAL A 208 -6.33 36.01 -7.30
C VAL A 208 -6.18 34.66 -7.99
N VAL A 209 -5.43 33.74 -7.38
CA VAL A 209 -5.37 32.38 -7.89
C VAL A 209 -6.67 31.68 -7.49
N ILE A 210 -7.52 31.38 -8.46
CA ILE A 210 -8.71 30.55 -8.26
C ILE A 210 -8.23 29.08 -8.30
N GLY A 211 -7.91 28.53 -7.13
CA GLY A 211 -7.62 27.10 -6.97
C GLY A 211 -6.19 26.65 -7.31
N GLY A 212 -5.16 27.35 -6.83
CA GLY A 212 -3.76 26.99 -7.05
C GLY A 212 -2.77 27.75 -6.16
N ASP A 213 -1.48 27.39 -6.24
CA ASP A 213 -0.40 27.99 -5.46
C ASP A 213 -0.09 29.43 -5.93
N SER A 214 -0.15 30.44 -5.05
CA SER A 214 0.37 31.80 -5.34
C SER A 214 1.77 32.00 -4.78
N ASN A 215 2.73 32.39 -5.61
CA ASN A 215 4.10 32.65 -5.15
C ASN A 215 4.23 33.93 -4.29
N ASN A 216 3.18 34.78 -4.27
CA ASN A 216 3.19 36.09 -3.63
C ASN A 216 2.52 36.11 -2.24
N THR A 217 2.05 34.97 -1.72
CA THR A 217 1.33 34.90 -0.44
C THR A 217 2.11 34.17 0.65
N GLU A 218 2.14 34.67 1.88
CA GLU A 218 2.73 33.97 3.05
C GLU A 218 1.65 33.37 3.94
N THR A 219 1.86 32.14 4.41
CA THR A 219 0.95 31.42 5.32
C THR A 219 1.25 31.75 6.78
N TYR A 220 0.18 32.00 7.54
CA TYR A 220 0.23 32.31 8.97
C TYR A 220 -0.75 31.43 9.74
N LEU A 221 -0.27 30.81 10.81
CA LEU A 221 -1.09 30.05 11.75
C LEU A 221 -1.38 30.94 12.98
N ALA A 222 -2.65 31.12 13.32
CA ALA A 222 -3.05 31.84 14.52
C ALA A 222 -2.69 30.99 15.75
N SER A 223 -1.91 31.55 16.68
CA SER A 223 -1.36 30.79 17.81
C SER A 223 -2.27 30.79 19.04
N GLY A 224 -3.26 31.69 19.11
CA GLY A 224 -4.02 31.99 20.32
C GLY A 224 -3.18 32.51 21.50
N ILE A 225 -1.93 32.91 21.26
CA ILE A 225 -1.10 33.62 22.24
C ILE A 225 -1.48 35.09 22.19
N LEU A 226 -2.15 35.55 23.24
CA LEU A 226 -2.70 36.90 23.32
C LEU A 226 -1.79 37.88 24.07
N PHE A 227 -1.69 39.09 23.55
CA PHE A 227 -0.94 40.20 24.12
C PHE A 227 -1.76 41.50 24.11
N ASN A 228 -1.34 42.49 24.91
CA ASN A 228 -1.97 43.80 24.87
C ASN A 228 -1.44 44.59 23.66
N PRO A 229 -2.26 44.92 22.66
CA PRO A 229 -1.78 45.62 21.46
C PRO A 229 -1.26 47.04 21.74
N LYS A 230 -1.59 47.63 22.90
CA LYS A 230 -1.04 48.92 23.36
C LYS A 230 0.37 48.80 23.98
N ASN A 231 0.84 47.59 24.26
CA ASN A 231 2.15 47.29 24.83
C ASN A 231 2.71 45.98 24.24
N PRO A 232 3.06 45.96 22.94
CA PRO A 232 3.61 44.79 22.27
C PRO A 232 5.05 44.45 22.69
N GLU A 233 5.76 45.36 23.35
CA GLU A 233 7.18 45.19 23.70
C GLU A 233 7.41 43.96 24.58
N ALA A 234 6.50 43.72 25.53
CA ALA A 234 6.61 42.57 26.44
C ALA A 234 6.52 41.22 25.71
N ILE A 235 5.60 41.07 24.75
CA ILE A 235 5.47 39.82 23.99
C ILE A 235 6.61 39.65 22.99
N ARG A 236 7.10 40.75 22.41
CA ARG A 236 8.26 40.73 21.50
C ARG A 236 9.54 40.35 22.23
N ALA A 237 9.79 40.93 23.41
CA ALA A 237 10.93 40.55 24.24
C ALA A 237 10.87 39.07 24.65
N LEU A 238 9.66 38.54 24.92
CA LEU A 238 9.49 37.11 25.17
C LEU A 238 9.80 36.27 23.92
N ALA A 239 9.30 36.65 22.74
CA ALA A 239 9.58 35.98 21.49
C ALA A 239 11.08 36.02 21.13
N GLU A 240 11.76 37.13 21.41
CA GLU A 240 13.21 37.27 21.24
C GLU A 240 13.97 36.34 22.17
N LYS A 241 13.61 36.31 23.47
CA LYS A 241 14.18 35.38 24.45
C LYS A 241 13.99 33.91 24.04
N LYS A 242 12.88 33.59 23.38
CA LYS A 242 12.57 32.25 22.85
C LYS A 242 13.17 32.00 21.46
N GLY A 243 13.85 32.99 20.85
CA GLY A 243 14.46 32.88 19.53
C GLY A 243 13.45 32.65 18.40
N VAL A 244 12.26 33.25 18.51
CA VAL A 244 11.15 33.14 17.55
C VAL A 244 10.63 34.50 17.05
N LEU A 245 11.25 35.61 17.46
CA LEU A 245 10.81 36.96 17.09
C LEU A 245 10.65 37.13 15.57
N GLU A 246 11.64 36.73 14.78
CA GLU A 246 11.63 36.84 13.30
C GLU A 246 10.64 35.87 12.63
N HIS A 247 10.15 34.88 13.38
CA HIS A 247 9.24 33.85 12.91
C HIS A 247 7.78 34.08 13.34
N THR A 248 7.52 35.26 13.91
CA THR A 248 6.21 35.62 14.48
C THR A 248 5.73 36.95 13.93
N SER A 249 4.41 37.04 13.72
CA SER A 249 3.71 38.28 13.36
C SER A 249 2.74 38.67 14.47
N TYR A 250 2.49 39.97 14.61
CA TYR A 250 1.71 40.54 15.71
C TYR A 250 0.51 41.31 15.15
N SER A 251 -0.70 40.83 15.41
CA SER A 251 -1.92 41.47 14.93
C SER A 251 -2.29 42.70 15.76
N LYS A 252 -3.05 43.61 15.15
CA LYS A 252 -3.60 44.79 15.83
C LYS A 252 -4.64 44.44 16.90
N SER A 253 -5.24 43.25 16.81
CA SER A 253 -6.19 42.70 17.77
C SER A 253 -5.49 42.09 19.00
N GLY A 254 -4.16 42.03 19.04
CA GLY A 254 -3.43 41.51 20.20
C GLY A 254 -3.20 40.00 20.17
N GLU A 255 -2.98 39.40 19.01
CA GLU A 255 -2.65 37.97 18.85
C GLU A 255 -1.36 37.77 18.05
N VAL A 256 -0.55 36.78 18.47
CA VAL A 256 0.63 36.31 17.75
C VAL A 256 0.27 35.28 16.67
N TYR A 257 0.87 35.41 15.50
CA TYR A 257 0.76 34.47 14.38
C TYR A 257 2.12 33.85 14.10
N LEU A 258 2.16 32.55 13.83
CA LEU A 258 3.35 31.80 13.43
C LEU A 258 3.44 31.78 11.91
N ASN A 259 4.54 32.26 11.34
CA ASN A 259 4.74 32.20 9.89
C ASN A 259 5.36 30.86 9.46
N SER A 260 5.43 30.59 8.16
CA SER A 260 6.03 29.34 7.65
C SER A 260 7.50 29.15 8.07
N SER A 261 8.27 30.23 8.24
CA SER A 261 9.66 30.12 8.73
C SER A 261 9.78 29.59 10.15
N PHE A 262 8.76 29.80 11.01
CA PHE A 262 8.70 29.18 12.34
C PHE A 262 8.81 27.67 12.23
N PHE A 263 7.96 27.07 11.40
CA PHE A 263 7.92 25.61 11.23
C PHE A 263 9.17 25.08 10.54
N LYS A 264 9.70 25.82 9.54
CA LYS A 264 10.94 25.46 8.88
C LYS A 264 12.12 25.36 9.85
N GLU A 265 12.27 26.35 10.73
CA GLU A 265 13.42 26.44 11.62
C GLU A 265 13.27 25.62 12.91
N LYS A 266 12.04 25.49 13.43
CA LYS A 266 11.78 24.86 14.73
C LYS A 266 11.32 23.41 14.65
N LEU A 267 10.69 22.99 13.54
CA LEU A 267 10.30 21.59 13.34
C LEU A 267 11.34 20.86 12.49
N LYS A 268 12.37 20.30 13.13
CA LYS A 268 13.40 19.47 12.48
C LYS A 268 13.22 18.01 12.87
N ASN A 269 13.60 17.09 11.99
CA ASN A 269 13.63 15.64 12.24
C ASN A 269 12.27 15.10 12.72
N LEU A 270 11.22 15.31 11.91
CA LEU A 270 9.89 14.80 12.19
C LEU A 270 9.82 13.34 11.72
N ASP A 271 10.33 12.45 12.55
CA ASP A 271 10.35 11.00 12.31
C ASP A 271 9.25 10.28 13.09
N ASP A 272 8.62 9.31 12.44
CA ASP A 272 7.49 8.51 12.91
C ASP A 272 6.31 9.32 13.49
N LYS A 273 5.84 10.38 12.78
CA LYS A 273 4.78 11.29 13.28
C LYS A 273 3.54 11.39 12.39
N ILE A 274 2.40 11.63 13.05
CA ILE A 274 1.18 12.12 12.39
C ILE A 274 0.91 13.55 12.88
N ILE A 275 0.83 14.49 11.94
CA ILE A 275 0.70 15.92 12.22
C ILE A 275 -0.53 16.47 11.49
N ILE A 276 -1.42 17.13 12.22
CA ILE A 276 -2.65 17.70 11.69
C ILE A 276 -2.70 19.17 12.05
N PHE A 277 -2.60 20.05 11.05
CA PHE A 277 -2.92 21.46 11.20
C PHE A 277 -4.28 21.73 10.56
N SER A 278 -5.32 21.67 11.38
CA SER A 278 -6.68 22.02 10.97
C SER A 278 -6.85 23.54 11.06
N ALA A 279 -6.49 24.22 9.98
CA ALA A 279 -6.65 25.66 9.89
C ALA A 279 -6.96 26.09 8.45
N CYS A 280 -7.66 27.21 8.32
CA CYS A 280 -8.02 27.78 7.03
C CYS A 280 -6.80 28.19 6.19
N GLU A 281 -6.89 28.01 4.87
CA GLU A 281 -5.96 28.61 3.89
C GLU A 281 -4.48 28.18 3.99
N LEU A 282 -4.20 26.99 4.55
CA LEU A 282 -2.81 26.50 4.68
C LEU A 282 -2.21 25.96 3.37
N GLY A 283 -3.04 25.65 2.36
CA GLY A 283 -2.61 25.03 1.11
C GLY A 283 -2.64 25.91 -0.13
N GLN A 284 -2.69 27.23 0.03
CA GLN A 284 -2.60 28.19 -1.08
C GLN A 284 -1.15 28.53 -1.48
N ARG A 285 -0.17 27.96 -0.78
CA ARG A 285 1.24 27.95 -1.16
C ARG A 285 1.84 26.57 -0.94
N LYS A 286 2.96 26.35 -1.62
CA LYS A 286 3.85 25.23 -1.33
C LYS A 286 4.65 25.41 -0.04
N ASP A 287 4.52 26.49 0.73
CA ASP A 287 5.45 26.76 1.83
C ASP A 287 5.35 25.72 2.96
N LEU A 288 4.18 25.54 3.59
CA LEU A 288 4.01 24.48 4.59
C LEU A 288 4.19 23.08 3.97
N LYS A 289 3.59 22.83 2.81
CA LYS A 289 3.76 21.56 2.08
C LYS A 289 5.25 21.20 1.90
N THR A 290 6.05 22.10 1.33
CA THR A 290 7.47 21.92 1.09
C THR A 290 8.27 21.84 2.39
N ILE A 291 7.90 22.60 3.43
CA ILE A 291 8.53 22.46 4.75
C ILE A 291 8.35 21.04 5.28
N PHE A 292 7.12 20.52 5.27
CA PHE A 292 6.85 19.16 5.76
C PHE A 292 7.41 18.09 4.82
N GLU A 293 7.39 18.26 3.49
CA GLU A 293 8.07 17.36 2.54
C GLU A 293 9.58 17.25 2.81
N ASN A 294 10.22 18.36 3.21
CA ASN A 294 11.64 18.40 3.51
C ASN A 294 11.95 17.86 4.91
N ASN A 295 11.15 18.23 5.92
CA ASN A 295 11.46 17.99 7.33
C ASN A 295 10.87 16.68 7.89
N LEU A 296 9.83 16.12 7.25
CA LEU A 296 9.37 14.76 7.55
C LEU A 296 10.43 13.75 7.10
N VAL A 297 10.69 12.76 7.94
CA VAL A 297 11.54 11.60 7.61
C VAL A 297 10.65 10.41 7.31
N ASN A 298 9.75 10.08 8.25
CA ASN A 298 8.70 9.09 8.12
C ASN A 298 7.41 9.63 8.78
N GLY A 299 6.29 9.70 8.05
CA GLY A 299 5.04 10.22 8.62
C GLY A 299 4.11 10.95 7.65
N GLN A 300 3.03 11.48 8.21
CA GLN A 300 1.96 12.15 7.48
C GLN A 300 1.64 13.53 8.06
N PHE A 301 1.43 14.51 7.17
CA PHE A 301 0.99 15.86 7.51
C PHE A 301 -0.32 16.23 6.81
N PHE A 302 -1.34 16.59 7.57
CA PHE A 302 -2.68 16.96 7.09
C PHE A 302 -2.95 18.46 7.25
N TYR A 303 -3.55 19.07 6.22
CA TYR A 303 -3.89 20.49 6.20
C TYR A 303 -5.03 20.80 5.23
N TRP A 304 -5.75 21.91 5.45
CA TRP A 304 -6.80 22.37 4.55
C TRP A 304 -6.26 23.32 3.48
N GLN A 305 -6.68 23.10 2.23
CA GLN A 305 -6.24 23.93 1.12
C GLN A 305 -6.76 25.37 1.21
N ASN A 306 -8.05 25.53 1.52
CA ASN A 306 -8.77 26.80 1.62
C ASN A 306 -9.47 26.91 2.97
N ALA A 307 -10.27 27.98 3.16
CA ALA A 307 -11.14 28.08 4.33
C ALA A 307 -12.08 26.86 4.41
N VAL A 308 -12.24 26.30 5.61
CA VAL A 308 -13.10 25.15 5.88
C VAL A 308 -14.10 25.54 6.97
N ASN A 309 -15.31 24.99 6.91
CA ASN A 309 -16.26 25.11 8.01
C ASN A 309 -15.82 24.19 9.15
N SER A 310 -15.92 24.64 10.41
CA SER A 310 -15.53 23.82 11.56
C SER A 310 -16.32 22.51 11.65
N GLY A 311 -17.61 22.50 11.26
CA GLY A 311 -18.41 21.28 11.20
C GLY A 311 -17.92 20.27 10.16
N ASP A 312 -17.49 20.76 8.98
CA ASP A 312 -16.92 19.89 7.95
C ASP A 312 -15.56 19.33 8.39
N ALA A 313 -14.73 20.16 9.04
CA ALA A 313 -13.45 19.72 9.59
C ALA A 313 -13.62 18.67 10.69
N TYR A 314 -14.57 18.90 11.62
CA TYR A 314 -14.93 17.96 12.67
C TYR A 314 -15.36 16.61 12.07
N ALA A 315 -16.28 16.61 11.10
CA ALA A 315 -16.75 15.38 10.47
C ALA A 315 -15.63 14.63 9.73
N ALA A 316 -14.75 15.35 9.02
CA ALA A 316 -13.63 14.75 8.30
C ALA A 316 -12.64 14.07 9.26
N PHE A 317 -12.23 14.76 10.34
CA PHE A 317 -11.31 14.16 11.30
C PHE A 317 -11.97 13.10 12.18
N GLN A 318 -13.28 13.21 12.46
CA GLN A 318 -14.02 12.13 13.12
C GLN A 318 -13.91 10.84 12.32
N TYR A 319 -14.17 10.91 11.01
CA TYR A 319 -14.01 9.75 10.13
C TYR A 319 -12.57 9.22 10.14
N LEU A 320 -11.58 10.12 10.01
CA LEU A 320 -10.16 9.73 9.99
C LEU A 320 -9.75 8.99 11.27
N TYR A 321 -10.07 9.53 12.45
CA TYR A 321 -9.73 8.91 13.73
C TYR A 321 -10.52 7.65 14.02
N GLU A 322 -11.81 7.60 13.64
CA GLU A 322 -12.60 6.37 13.72
C GLU A 322 -11.90 5.27 12.91
N ARG A 323 -11.44 5.57 11.69
CA ARG A 323 -10.74 4.59 10.86
C ARG A 323 -9.44 4.08 11.47
N MET A 324 -8.58 5.00 11.90
CA MET A 324 -7.27 4.65 12.46
C MET A 324 -7.35 3.94 13.81
N ILE A 325 -8.37 4.25 14.64
CA ILE A 325 -8.50 3.67 15.99
C ILE A 325 -9.38 2.42 15.99
N ALA A 326 -10.57 2.49 15.38
CA ALA A 326 -11.52 1.39 15.43
C ALA A 326 -11.15 0.27 14.46
N TYR A 327 -10.61 0.61 13.28
CA TYR A 327 -10.22 -0.38 12.27
C TYR A 327 -8.71 -0.57 12.14
N GLY A 328 -7.90 0.13 12.92
CA GLY A 328 -6.44 0.00 12.91
C GLY A 328 -5.77 0.45 11.61
N GLU A 329 -6.48 1.18 10.73
CA GLU A 329 -5.94 1.60 9.43
C GLU A 329 -4.76 2.56 9.56
N THR A 330 -3.88 2.55 8.56
CA THR A 330 -2.87 3.61 8.44
C THR A 330 -3.53 4.95 8.15
N ALA A 331 -2.81 6.04 8.43
CA ALA A 331 -3.28 7.40 8.13
C ALA A 331 -3.61 7.60 6.63
N THR A 332 -2.89 6.92 5.74
CA THR A 332 -3.12 6.98 4.28
C THR A 332 -4.39 6.23 3.90
N GLU A 333 -4.59 5.00 4.36
CA GLU A 333 -5.80 4.20 4.06
C GLU A 333 -7.06 4.86 4.62
N ALA A 334 -6.99 5.38 5.85
CA ALA A 334 -8.07 6.12 6.47
C ALA A 334 -8.44 7.38 5.66
N PHE A 335 -7.43 8.07 5.11
CA PHE A 335 -7.62 9.23 4.27
C PHE A 335 -8.16 8.89 2.87
N GLU A 336 -7.75 7.78 2.29
CA GLU A 336 -8.22 7.30 0.97
C GLU A 336 -9.64 6.77 1.04
N SER A 337 -10.00 6.08 2.12
CA SER A 337 -11.35 5.57 2.39
C SER A 337 -12.35 6.67 2.74
N MET A 338 -11.87 7.87 3.11
CA MET A 338 -12.73 9.01 3.47
C MET A 338 -13.69 9.37 2.32
N PRO A 339 -15.01 9.45 2.58
CA PRO A 339 -15.98 9.91 1.59
C PRO A 339 -15.58 11.24 0.94
N LEU A 340 -15.75 11.34 -0.38
CA LEU A 340 -15.33 12.53 -1.13
C LEU A 340 -15.99 13.82 -0.62
N ASN A 341 -17.22 13.74 -0.11
CA ASN A 341 -17.97 14.86 0.48
C ASN A 341 -17.48 15.28 1.87
N LEU A 342 -16.48 14.62 2.44
CA LEU A 342 -15.77 15.04 3.67
C LEU A 342 -14.35 15.50 3.38
N LYS A 343 -13.79 15.17 2.20
CA LYS A 343 -12.38 15.37 1.85
C LYS A 343 -12.15 16.39 0.75
N THR A 344 -13.08 16.51 -0.21
CA THR A 344 -12.88 17.29 -1.45
C THR A 344 -14.12 18.08 -1.82
N ASN A 345 -13.94 19.16 -2.57
CA ASN A 345 -15.02 20.00 -3.10
C ASN A 345 -15.98 20.56 -2.03
N LEU A 346 -15.51 20.70 -0.80
CA LEU A 346 -16.28 21.28 0.30
C LEU A 346 -16.48 22.78 0.05
N SER A 347 -17.65 23.31 0.43
CA SER A 347 -17.97 24.73 0.20
C SER A 347 -16.99 25.64 0.93
N SER A 348 -16.42 26.61 0.21
CA SER A 348 -15.44 27.54 0.76
C SER A 348 -15.63 28.93 0.17
N PHE A 349 -14.87 29.90 0.68
CA PHE A 349 -14.86 31.25 0.13
C PHE A 349 -13.55 31.99 0.42
N PHE A 350 -13.27 32.99 -0.41
CA PHE A 350 -12.27 34.00 -0.15
C PHE A 350 -12.91 35.38 -0.01
N ILE A 351 -12.22 36.29 0.66
CA ILE A 351 -12.59 37.71 0.66
C ILE A 351 -11.63 38.47 -0.26
N VAL A 352 -12.15 39.00 -1.37
CA VAL A 352 -11.40 39.84 -2.32
C VAL A 352 -12.06 41.21 -2.38
N ASN A 353 -11.34 42.28 -2.04
CA ASN A 353 -11.87 43.65 -2.01
C ASN A 353 -13.19 43.77 -1.22
N LYS A 354 -13.27 43.13 -0.05
CA LYS A 354 -14.46 43.05 0.81
C LYS A 354 -15.66 42.29 0.20
N LYS A 355 -15.48 41.61 -0.94
CA LYS A 355 -16.50 40.74 -1.55
C LYS A 355 -16.16 39.28 -1.30
N LYS A 356 -17.18 38.49 -0.95
CA LYS A 356 -17.08 37.04 -0.80
C LYS A 356 -17.08 36.39 -2.18
N VAL A 357 -16.02 35.68 -2.51
CA VAL A 357 -15.91 34.87 -3.74
C VAL A 357 -16.03 33.41 -3.33
N GLN A 358 -17.05 32.72 -3.85
CA GLN A 358 -17.27 31.31 -3.57
C GLN A 358 -16.21 30.45 -4.25
N THR A 359 -15.77 29.40 -3.57
CA THR A 359 -14.78 28.44 -4.04
C THR A 359 -15.02 27.10 -3.35
N THR A 360 -14.07 26.17 -3.47
CA THR A 360 -14.08 24.92 -2.72
C THR A 360 -12.79 24.71 -1.95
N THR A 361 -12.84 23.88 -0.90
CA THR A 361 -11.67 23.42 -0.16
C THR A 361 -11.54 21.91 -0.26
N SER A 362 -10.32 21.43 -0.01
CA SER A 362 -10.00 20.01 0.09
C SER A 362 -9.02 19.80 1.25
N LEU A 363 -9.17 18.69 1.97
CA LEU A 363 -8.17 18.20 2.90
C LEU A 363 -7.01 17.62 2.07
N LYS A 364 -5.79 18.01 2.41
CA LYS A 364 -4.57 17.57 1.74
C LYS A 364 -3.70 16.80 2.74
N MET A 365 -2.91 15.89 2.20
CA MET A 365 -1.95 15.08 2.94
C MET A 365 -0.60 15.14 2.24
N VAL A 366 0.46 15.39 3.01
CA VAL A 366 1.85 15.10 2.63
C VAL A 366 2.23 13.78 3.30
N SER A 367 2.84 12.87 2.56
CA SER A 367 3.33 11.59 3.07
C SER A 367 4.79 11.40 2.70
N LYS A 368 5.59 10.88 3.64
CA LYS A 368 6.98 10.49 3.41
C LYS A 368 7.30 9.23 4.18
N GLY A 369 8.08 8.33 3.60
CA GLY A 369 8.33 7.00 4.17
C GLY A 369 7.09 6.09 4.11
N THR A 370 6.91 5.30 5.15
CA THR A 370 5.80 4.36 5.32
C THR A 370 4.54 5.04 5.86
N SER A 371 3.36 4.57 5.44
CA SER A 371 2.08 5.00 6.02
C SER A 371 1.99 4.58 7.49
N MET A 372 1.78 5.53 8.39
CA MET A 372 1.84 5.26 9.84
C MET A 372 0.49 4.83 10.38
N HIS A 373 0.50 3.85 11.28
CA HIS A 373 -0.63 3.57 12.17
C HIS A 373 -0.57 4.43 13.43
N LEU A 374 -1.74 4.83 13.91
CA LEU A 374 -1.88 5.52 15.19
C LEU A 374 -1.71 4.55 16.38
N ILE A 375 -2.17 3.32 16.20
CA ILE A 375 -2.15 2.24 17.20
C ILE A 375 -1.48 1.02 16.60
N GLU A 376 -1.08 0.06 17.43
CA GLU A 376 -0.50 -1.21 17.01
C GLU A 376 -1.54 -2.03 16.21
N PRO A 377 -1.27 -2.37 14.94
CA PRO A 377 -2.19 -3.15 14.13
C PRO A 377 -2.08 -4.65 14.42
N ILE A 378 -3.18 -5.34 14.15
CA ILE A 378 -3.22 -6.79 13.90
C ILE A 378 -3.45 -6.97 12.40
N THR A 379 -2.80 -7.93 11.77
CA THR A 379 -2.97 -8.22 10.34
C THR A 379 -3.29 -9.70 10.17
N ILE A 380 -4.29 -10.02 9.36
CA ILE A 380 -4.65 -11.42 9.07
C ILE A 380 -3.75 -11.88 7.92
N LEU A 381 -3.04 -12.98 8.14
CA LEU A 381 -2.13 -13.58 7.19
C LEU A 381 -2.71 -14.87 6.61
N ASP A 382 -2.33 -15.15 5.37
CA ASP A 382 -2.47 -16.48 4.79
C ASP A 382 -1.65 -17.49 5.62
N PRO A 383 -2.25 -18.60 6.07
CA PRO A 383 -1.63 -19.48 7.04
C PRO A 383 -0.39 -20.21 6.52
N ASP A 384 -0.19 -20.26 5.20
CA ASP A 384 0.86 -21.05 4.57
C ASP A 384 1.96 -20.18 3.97
N SER A 385 1.59 -19.15 3.21
CA SER A 385 2.53 -18.19 2.63
C SER A 385 3.00 -17.11 3.61
N LYS A 386 2.27 -16.91 4.72
CA LYS A 386 2.51 -15.86 5.71
C LYS A 386 2.44 -14.44 5.15
N THR A 387 1.83 -14.25 3.98
CA THR A 387 1.55 -12.94 3.42
C THR A 387 0.20 -12.42 3.90
N GLU A 388 0.04 -11.10 3.96
CA GLU A 388 -1.23 -10.47 4.30
C GLU A 388 -2.37 -10.87 3.35
N LEU A 389 -3.55 -11.17 3.90
CA LEU A 389 -4.74 -11.48 3.13
C LEU A 389 -5.41 -10.21 2.61
N ASN A 390 -5.67 -10.18 1.31
CA ASN A 390 -6.38 -9.11 0.64
C ASN A 390 -7.82 -9.50 0.31
N LYS A 391 -8.64 -8.48 0.09
CA LYS A 391 -10.04 -8.67 -0.33
C LYS A 391 -10.13 -9.53 -1.59
N GLY A 392 -10.91 -10.60 -1.51
CA GLY A 392 -11.16 -11.53 -2.61
C GLY A 392 -10.10 -12.62 -2.78
N ASP A 393 -9.08 -12.65 -1.91
CA ASP A 393 -8.18 -13.78 -1.82
C ASP A 393 -8.94 -15.04 -1.40
N ILE A 394 -8.44 -16.19 -1.82
CA ILE A 394 -9.02 -17.48 -1.50
C ILE A 394 -8.35 -18.02 -0.25
N TYR A 395 -9.18 -18.50 0.66
CA TYR A 395 -8.75 -18.95 1.95
C TYR A 395 -9.09 -20.42 2.15
N GLY A 396 -8.08 -21.20 2.55
CA GLY A 396 -8.24 -22.62 2.80
C GLY A 396 -9.00 -22.86 4.11
N PHE A 397 -10.28 -23.17 4.01
CA PHE A 397 -11.06 -23.76 5.10
C PHE A 397 -11.03 -25.29 4.99
N GLU A 398 -11.29 -25.97 6.10
CA GLU A 398 -11.29 -27.43 6.21
C GLU A 398 -12.73 -27.92 6.42
N GLY A 399 -13.24 -28.74 5.51
CA GLY A 399 -14.58 -29.34 5.59
C GLY A 399 -15.22 -29.54 4.20
N ILE A 400 -16.50 -29.92 4.16
CA ILE A 400 -17.26 -30.14 2.91
C ILE A 400 -18.35 -29.08 2.83
N PHE A 401 -18.12 -28.07 1.98
CA PHE A 401 -19.01 -26.91 1.89
C PHE A 401 -20.41 -27.28 1.37
N GLY A 402 -21.45 -26.88 2.09
CA GLY A 402 -22.85 -27.08 1.75
C GLY A 402 -23.44 -28.41 2.23
N ASP A 403 -22.72 -29.19 3.05
CA ASP A 403 -23.19 -30.48 3.57
C ASP A 403 -24.04 -30.36 4.85
N GLY A 404 -24.13 -29.16 5.42
CA GLY A 404 -24.84 -28.85 6.66
C GLY A 404 -24.06 -29.09 7.95
N GLU A 405 -22.81 -29.55 7.88
CA GLU A 405 -21.92 -29.73 9.03
C GLU A 405 -20.99 -28.52 9.23
N ASN A 406 -20.38 -28.41 10.41
CA ASN A 406 -19.50 -27.28 10.70
C ASN A 406 -18.14 -27.43 10.01
N ASP A 407 -17.72 -26.38 9.30
CA ASP A 407 -16.36 -26.27 8.77
C ASP A 407 -15.38 -25.78 9.84
N LYS A 408 -14.09 -25.95 9.56
CA LYS A 408 -12.96 -25.50 10.39
C LYS A 408 -12.02 -24.58 9.60
N GLY A 409 -11.17 -23.85 10.31
CA GLY A 409 -10.14 -23.02 9.69
C GLY A 409 -8.88 -22.86 10.55
N LYS A 410 -7.76 -22.56 9.88
CA LYS A 410 -6.47 -22.25 10.52
C LYS A 410 -6.13 -20.79 10.29
N PHE A 411 -6.22 -19.98 11.34
CA PHE A 411 -6.07 -18.53 11.25
C PHE A 411 -4.71 -18.06 11.73
N THR A 412 -4.01 -17.28 10.91
CA THR A 412 -2.71 -16.69 11.25
C THR A 412 -2.83 -15.18 11.30
N PHE A 413 -2.22 -14.57 12.31
CA PHE A 413 -2.23 -13.14 12.53
C PHE A 413 -0.81 -12.64 12.79
N GLU A 414 -0.39 -11.56 12.17
CA GLU A 414 0.78 -10.79 12.63
C GLU A 414 0.29 -9.67 13.54
N ILE A 415 0.93 -9.54 14.70
CA ILE A 415 0.69 -8.44 15.62
C ILE A 415 1.97 -7.63 15.70
N LEU A 416 1.85 -6.34 15.39
CA LEU A 416 2.98 -5.41 15.35
C LEU A 416 3.09 -4.60 16.64
N GLY A 417 4.30 -4.25 17.01
CA GLY A 417 4.61 -3.31 18.10
C GLY A 417 4.87 -3.93 19.47
N TYR A 418 4.87 -5.26 19.61
CA TYR A 418 5.12 -5.94 20.88
C TYR A 418 6.35 -6.85 20.80
N SER A 419 7.12 -6.86 21.88
CA SER A 419 8.17 -7.85 22.13
C SER A 419 7.61 -9.10 22.78
N ASP A 420 8.36 -10.21 22.67
CA ASP A 420 8.05 -11.48 23.34
C ASP A 420 7.83 -11.33 24.86
N GLU A 421 8.58 -10.43 25.51
CA GLU A 421 8.43 -10.18 26.95
C GLU A 421 7.13 -9.46 27.30
N GLU A 422 6.69 -8.52 26.46
CA GLU A 422 5.46 -7.77 26.68
C GLU A 422 4.25 -8.67 26.51
N ILE A 423 4.25 -9.55 25.51
CA ILE A 423 3.16 -10.52 25.27
C ILE A 423 2.96 -11.42 26.48
N LYS A 424 4.04 -11.99 27.02
CA LYS A 424 4.00 -12.88 28.19
C LYS A 424 3.49 -12.20 29.48
N LYS A 425 3.57 -10.87 29.57
CA LYS A 425 3.18 -10.09 30.76
C LYS A 425 1.84 -9.36 30.62
N SER A 426 1.29 -9.28 29.41
CA SER A 426 0.23 -8.31 29.09
C SER A 426 -1.19 -8.83 29.25
N GLY A 427 -1.42 -10.15 29.21
CA GLY A 427 -2.78 -10.71 29.20
C GLY A 427 -3.52 -10.34 27.91
N LEU A 428 -2.81 -10.40 26.79
CA LEU A 428 -3.37 -10.23 25.46
C LEU A 428 -4.29 -11.42 25.15
N THR A 429 -5.45 -11.10 24.61
CA THR A 429 -6.39 -12.09 24.12
C THR A 429 -6.75 -11.81 22.67
N LEU A 430 -7.17 -12.84 21.94
CA LEU A 430 -7.60 -12.73 20.55
C LEU A 430 -9.05 -13.18 20.43
N SER A 431 -9.87 -12.39 19.73
CA SER A 431 -11.21 -12.79 19.34
C SER A 431 -11.30 -12.84 17.81
N LEU A 432 -12.07 -13.78 17.29
CA LEU A 432 -12.25 -14.02 15.87
C LEU A 432 -13.74 -14.10 15.55
N LYS A 433 -14.17 -13.34 14.54
CA LYS A 433 -15.48 -13.46 13.94
C LYS A 433 -15.42 -13.93 12.51
N ILE A 434 -16.46 -14.65 12.13
CA ILE A 434 -16.73 -15.09 10.76
C ILE A 434 -18.15 -14.64 10.41
N ASP A 435 -18.27 -13.79 9.40
CA ASP A 435 -19.52 -13.13 8.98
C ASP A 435 -20.30 -12.52 10.16
N GLY A 436 -19.59 -11.75 10.99
CA GLY A 436 -20.15 -11.04 12.15
C GLY A 436 -20.38 -11.89 13.41
N ASN A 437 -20.24 -13.21 13.33
CA ASN A 437 -20.46 -14.13 14.45
C ASN A 437 -19.14 -14.55 15.10
N PHE A 438 -19.06 -14.53 16.42
CA PHE A 438 -17.87 -14.98 17.14
C PHE A 438 -17.71 -16.51 17.06
N VAL A 439 -16.61 -16.94 16.44
CA VAL A 439 -16.18 -18.33 16.44
C VAL A 439 -15.26 -18.61 17.62
N GLN A 440 -14.48 -17.60 18.02
CA GLN A 440 -13.61 -17.60 19.19
C GLN A 440 -13.64 -16.24 19.89
N GLU A 441 -13.64 -16.24 21.22
CA GLU A 441 -13.67 -15.01 22.03
C GLU A 441 -12.60 -15.04 23.10
N ASN A 442 -11.84 -13.95 23.19
CA ASN A 442 -10.86 -13.72 24.25
C ASN A 442 -9.91 -14.90 24.50
N ILE A 443 -9.42 -15.56 23.45
CA ILE A 443 -8.42 -16.62 23.57
C ILE A 443 -7.15 -16.02 24.13
N ASP A 444 -6.67 -16.53 25.26
CA ASP A 444 -5.34 -16.21 25.78
C ASP A 444 -4.27 -16.75 24.83
N ILE A 445 -3.58 -15.84 24.15
CA ILE A 445 -2.57 -16.21 23.15
C ILE A 445 -1.36 -16.88 23.78
N THR A 446 -1.14 -16.74 25.10
CA THR A 446 0.06 -17.23 25.79
C THR A 446 -0.09 -18.63 26.37
N ASN A 447 -1.31 -19.13 26.54
CA ASN A 447 -1.58 -20.31 27.36
C ASN A 447 -2.63 -21.27 26.78
N ALA A 448 -2.96 -21.13 25.50
CA ALA A 448 -3.95 -21.99 24.85
C ALA A 448 -3.29 -23.05 23.96
N ASP A 449 -3.73 -24.30 24.10
CA ASP A 449 -3.15 -25.48 23.43
C ASP A 449 -3.24 -25.44 21.89
N ASN A 450 -4.23 -24.71 21.37
CA ASN A 450 -4.45 -24.54 19.93
C ASN A 450 -3.76 -23.29 19.35
N VAL A 451 -2.92 -22.61 20.14
CA VAL A 451 -2.19 -21.40 19.72
C VAL A 451 -0.72 -21.73 19.49
N LYS A 452 -0.18 -21.27 18.36
CA LYS A 452 1.25 -21.26 18.08
C LYS A 452 1.73 -19.82 17.95
N ILE A 453 2.76 -19.44 18.70
CA ILE A 453 3.43 -18.14 18.58
C ILE A 453 4.80 -18.34 17.93
N GLU A 454 5.12 -17.50 16.95
CA GLU A 454 6.41 -17.43 16.27
C GLU A 454 6.88 -15.96 16.22
N ALA A 455 8.19 -15.73 16.09
CA ALA A 455 8.70 -14.40 15.79
C ALA A 455 8.18 -13.92 14.42
N GLY A 456 7.82 -12.65 14.32
CA GLY A 456 7.36 -12.05 13.07
C GLY A 456 8.50 -11.47 12.24
N LYS A 457 8.17 -10.51 11.36
CA LYS A 457 9.14 -9.88 10.46
C LYS A 457 10.23 -9.06 11.15
N ASN A 458 10.04 -8.64 12.41
CA ASN A 458 11.05 -7.93 13.18
C ASN A 458 11.01 -8.27 14.69
N ASP A 459 11.94 -7.71 15.46
CA ASP A 459 12.09 -7.91 16.91
C ASP A 459 10.91 -7.36 17.75
N LYS A 460 9.98 -6.67 17.10
CA LYS A 460 8.76 -6.10 17.68
C LYS A 460 7.50 -6.61 16.98
N SER A 461 7.56 -7.75 16.30
CA SER A 461 6.38 -8.39 15.75
C SER A 461 6.38 -9.88 16.02
N PHE A 462 5.19 -10.44 16.09
CA PHE A 462 4.99 -11.86 16.34
C PHE A 462 3.80 -12.38 15.55
N ILE A 463 3.90 -13.65 15.18
CA ILE A 463 2.88 -14.34 14.41
C ILE A 463 2.16 -15.30 15.35
N VAL A 464 0.84 -15.14 15.46
CA VAL A 464 -0.05 -16.02 16.22
C VAL A 464 -0.83 -16.87 15.24
N THR A 465 -0.78 -18.18 15.38
CA THR A 465 -1.60 -19.11 14.60
C THR A 465 -2.58 -19.84 15.52
N LEU A 466 -3.88 -19.67 15.25
CA LEU A 466 -4.94 -20.49 15.81
C LEU A 466 -5.15 -21.72 14.91
N LYS A 467 -5.05 -22.92 15.49
CA LYS A 467 -5.26 -24.19 14.77
C LYS A 467 -6.68 -24.69 14.98
N GLU A 468 -7.24 -25.33 13.95
CA GLU A 468 -8.50 -26.10 14.01
C GLU A 468 -9.68 -25.33 14.64
N VAL A 469 -9.88 -24.07 14.25
CA VAL A 469 -10.99 -23.27 14.75
C VAL A 469 -12.29 -23.73 14.10
N ASP A 470 -13.20 -24.30 14.90
CA ASP A 470 -14.58 -24.60 14.50
C ASP A 470 -15.33 -23.30 14.17
N LEU A 471 -15.80 -23.18 12.92
CA LEU A 471 -16.49 -21.99 12.42
C LEU A 471 -17.96 -21.92 12.87
N LYS A 472 -18.47 -23.00 13.49
CA LYS A 472 -19.85 -23.14 13.97
C LYS A 472 -20.90 -22.92 12.87
N LYS A 473 -20.50 -23.15 11.62
CA LYS A 473 -21.36 -23.06 10.45
C LYS A 473 -20.76 -23.82 9.29
N ASP A 474 -21.65 -24.24 8.40
CA ASP A 474 -21.35 -24.69 7.06
C ASP A 474 -21.11 -23.48 6.13
N LEU A 475 -20.02 -23.50 5.39
CA LEU A 475 -19.65 -22.45 4.45
C LEU A 475 -20.28 -22.73 3.08
N PRO A 476 -20.80 -21.69 2.38
CA PRO A 476 -21.30 -21.87 1.03
C PRO A 476 -20.15 -22.12 0.03
N LYS A 477 -20.38 -23.05 -0.91
CA LYS A 477 -19.57 -23.19 -2.12
C LYS A 477 -19.51 -21.86 -2.89
N ASN A 478 -18.32 -21.46 -3.35
CA ASN A 478 -18.10 -20.18 -4.05
C ASN A 478 -18.55 -18.93 -3.27
N GLY A 479 -18.52 -18.99 -1.95
CA GLY A 479 -18.93 -17.91 -1.06
C GLY A 479 -17.90 -16.79 -0.91
N SER A 480 -18.37 -15.68 -0.33
CA SER A 480 -17.50 -14.66 0.27
C SER A 480 -17.70 -14.71 1.78
N ILE A 481 -16.60 -14.75 2.52
CA ILE A 481 -16.57 -14.84 3.98
C ILE A 481 -15.82 -13.64 4.54
N LEU A 482 -16.44 -12.91 5.45
CA LEU A 482 -15.80 -11.85 6.21
C LEU A 482 -15.11 -12.46 7.44
N ILE A 483 -13.78 -12.37 7.49
CA ILE A 483 -12.97 -12.68 8.66
C ILE A 483 -12.70 -11.38 9.40
N GLU A 484 -12.99 -11.31 10.70
CA GLU A 484 -12.64 -10.17 11.56
C GLU A 484 -11.85 -10.64 12.77
N ALA A 485 -10.67 -10.05 12.97
CA ALA A 485 -9.78 -10.35 14.08
C ALA A 485 -9.71 -9.17 15.04
N PHE A 486 -9.83 -9.46 16.34
CA PHE A 486 -9.79 -8.46 17.40
C PHE A 486 -8.69 -8.82 18.39
N LEU A 487 -7.65 -7.99 18.43
CA LEU A 487 -6.68 -8.05 19.51
C LEU A 487 -7.26 -7.34 20.72
N ASN A 488 -7.34 -8.05 21.82
CA ASN A 488 -7.89 -7.59 23.08
C ASN A 488 -6.79 -7.53 24.13
N LEU A 489 -6.90 -6.59 25.04
CA LEU A 489 -6.02 -6.49 26.19
C LEU A 489 -6.85 -6.17 27.41
N GLN A 490 -6.78 -7.04 28.44
CA GLN A 490 -7.56 -6.87 29.67
C GLN A 490 -9.07 -6.67 29.39
N GLY A 491 -9.59 -7.35 28.36
CA GLY A 491 -11.01 -7.33 27.98
C GLY A 491 -11.47 -6.08 27.20
N SER A 492 -10.55 -5.20 26.78
CA SER A 492 -10.87 -4.10 25.86
C SER A 492 -10.28 -4.37 24.47
N ASN A 493 -11.09 -4.16 23.42
CA ASN A 493 -10.63 -4.20 22.03
C ASN A 493 -9.54 -3.14 21.83
N PHE A 494 -8.44 -3.55 21.23
CA PHE A 494 -7.23 -2.75 21.10
C PHE A 494 -6.63 -2.79 19.68
N GLY A 495 -6.86 -3.84 18.91
CA GLY A 495 -6.52 -3.91 17.49
C GLY A 495 -7.62 -4.61 16.72
N TYR A 496 -7.85 -4.20 15.48
CA TYR A 496 -8.84 -4.79 14.59
C TYR A 496 -8.27 -4.97 13.20
N HIS A 497 -8.61 -6.07 12.55
CA HIS A 497 -8.46 -6.21 11.11
C HIS A 497 -9.59 -7.06 10.56
N SER A 498 -10.02 -6.72 9.35
CA SER A 498 -11.03 -7.51 8.66
C SER A 498 -10.73 -7.68 7.20
N CYS A 499 -10.94 -8.88 6.70
CA CYS A 499 -10.72 -9.21 5.31
C CYS A 499 -11.89 -10.07 4.79
N ASN A 500 -12.41 -9.72 3.62
CA ASN A 500 -13.36 -10.56 2.90
C ASN A 500 -12.59 -11.51 1.99
N VAL A 501 -12.67 -12.81 2.26
CA VAL A 501 -12.03 -13.87 1.49
C VAL A 501 -13.06 -14.72 0.77
N LYS A 502 -12.63 -15.58 -0.16
CA LYS A 502 -13.45 -16.56 -0.85
C LYS A 502 -13.15 -17.97 -0.35
N THR A 503 -14.15 -18.84 -0.32
CA THR A 503 -14.01 -20.23 0.16
C THR A 503 -13.24 -21.15 -0.79
N GLY A 504 -12.99 -20.74 -2.04
CA GLY A 504 -12.25 -21.54 -3.02
C GLY A 504 -13.13 -22.47 -3.86
N ASN A 505 -12.48 -23.31 -4.68
CA ASN A 505 -13.02 -23.97 -5.88
C ASN A 505 -14.40 -24.61 -5.71
N SER A 506 -15.23 -24.47 -6.74
CA SER A 506 -16.34 -25.40 -6.99
C SER A 506 -15.93 -26.49 -7.96
N ASP A 507 -16.72 -27.56 -7.94
CA ASP A 507 -16.74 -28.58 -8.98
C ASP A 507 -16.74 -27.94 -10.36
N MET A 508 -15.93 -28.51 -11.25
CA MET A 508 -15.77 -27.94 -12.57
C MET A 508 -15.44 -28.96 -13.64
N ARG A 509 -15.99 -28.74 -14.82
CA ARG A 509 -15.51 -29.33 -16.06
C ARG A 509 -14.61 -28.33 -16.78
N ILE A 510 -13.40 -28.75 -17.10
CA ILE A 510 -12.39 -27.97 -17.80
C ILE A 510 -12.22 -28.57 -19.19
N VAL A 511 -12.42 -27.79 -20.24
CA VAL A 511 -12.20 -28.24 -21.62
C VAL A 511 -10.98 -27.52 -22.18
N ILE A 512 -9.95 -28.27 -22.54
CA ILE A 512 -8.73 -27.75 -23.15
C ILE A 512 -8.81 -28.03 -24.64
N THR A 513 -8.78 -26.99 -25.46
CA THR A 513 -8.75 -27.07 -26.91
C THR A 513 -7.38 -26.63 -27.41
N SER A 514 -6.72 -27.46 -28.21
CA SER A 514 -5.44 -27.18 -28.84
C SER A 514 -5.39 -27.72 -30.27
N GLU A 515 -4.33 -27.41 -31.00
CA GLU A 515 -4.06 -28.03 -32.32
C GLU A 515 -3.88 -29.57 -32.24
N TYR A 516 -3.55 -30.10 -31.07
CA TYR A 516 -3.35 -31.54 -30.82
C TYR A 516 -4.63 -32.28 -30.38
N GLY A 517 -5.75 -31.57 -30.29
CA GLY A 517 -7.04 -32.13 -29.90
C GLY A 517 -7.67 -31.43 -28.70
N ASN A 518 -8.83 -31.94 -28.30
CA ASN A 518 -9.57 -31.50 -27.13
C ASN A 518 -9.35 -32.47 -25.99
N ASN A 519 -9.20 -32.01 -24.76
CA ASN A 519 -9.23 -32.84 -23.56
C ASN A 519 -10.28 -32.29 -22.60
N THR A 520 -11.00 -33.16 -21.91
CA THR A 520 -11.98 -32.76 -20.90
C THR A 520 -11.52 -33.27 -19.55
N LEU A 521 -11.43 -32.37 -18.56
CA LEU A 521 -11.18 -32.70 -17.18
C LEU A 521 -12.43 -32.42 -16.37
N TYR A 522 -12.69 -33.26 -15.36
CA TYR A 522 -13.72 -33.06 -14.36
C TYR A 522 -13.01 -32.98 -13.01
N PHE A 523 -13.27 -31.94 -12.25
CA PHE A 523 -12.72 -31.70 -10.93
C PHE A 523 -13.85 -31.70 -9.93
N ASP A 524 -13.68 -32.51 -8.89
CA ASP A 524 -14.56 -32.63 -7.74
C ASP A 524 -13.84 -31.94 -6.58
N ALA A 525 -14.37 -30.79 -6.16
CA ALA A 525 -13.75 -29.95 -5.14
C ALA A 525 -13.85 -30.60 -3.75
N ASP A 526 -14.92 -31.36 -3.51
CA ASP A 526 -15.19 -32.00 -2.23
C ASP A 526 -14.20 -33.14 -1.97
N ASN A 527 -13.85 -33.90 -3.01
CA ASN A 527 -12.88 -35.00 -2.93
C ASN A 527 -11.46 -34.61 -3.38
N TYR A 528 -11.26 -33.35 -3.78
CA TYR A 528 -10.06 -32.86 -4.45
C TYR A 528 -9.58 -33.80 -5.56
N GLY A 529 -10.54 -34.35 -6.30
CA GLY A 529 -10.32 -35.37 -7.31
C GLY A 529 -10.35 -34.77 -8.70
N LEU A 530 -9.54 -35.32 -9.60
CA LEU A 530 -9.51 -34.89 -11.00
C LEU A 530 -9.57 -36.10 -11.93
N LYS A 531 -10.49 -36.09 -12.88
CA LYS A 531 -10.63 -37.09 -13.94
C LYS A 531 -10.37 -36.43 -15.28
N MET A 532 -9.44 -36.94 -16.07
CA MET A 532 -9.21 -36.54 -17.45
C MET A 532 -9.77 -37.59 -18.41
N VAL A 533 -10.49 -37.13 -19.42
CA VAL A 533 -11.08 -37.91 -20.50
C VAL A 533 -10.48 -37.43 -21.81
N ASN A 534 -9.80 -38.34 -22.54
CA ASN A 534 -9.29 -38.05 -23.87
C ASN A 534 -10.33 -38.44 -24.95
N PRO A 535 -10.93 -37.50 -25.69
CA PRO A 535 -11.91 -37.77 -26.73
C PRO A 535 -11.39 -38.61 -27.90
N SER A 536 -10.07 -38.57 -28.20
CA SER A 536 -9.49 -39.42 -29.25
C SER A 536 -9.42 -40.88 -28.85
N ASP A 537 -9.35 -41.14 -27.54
CA ASP A 537 -9.10 -42.45 -26.94
C ASP A 537 -10.27 -42.81 -26.02
N GLN A 538 -11.49 -42.90 -26.59
CA GLN A 538 -12.79 -43.03 -25.89
C GLN A 538 -12.90 -44.15 -24.83
N ASN A 539 -11.85 -44.93 -24.60
CA ASN A 539 -11.75 -46.01 -23.61
C ASN A 539 -10.68 -45.80 -22.52
N HIS A 540 -10.04 -44.62 -22.43
CA HIS A 540 -9.00 -44.35 -21.43
C HIS A 540 -9.33 -43.12 -20.57
N ASP A 541 -9.84 -43.38 -19.37
CA ASP A 541 -9.94 -42.39 -18.30
C ASP A 541 -8.66 -42.40 -17.45
N ILE A 542 -8.19 -41.22 -17.06
CA ILE A 542 -7.08 -41.06 -16.12
C ILE A 542 -7.57 -40.28 -14.91
N TYR A 543 -7.32 -40.78 -13.69
CA TYR A 543 -7.68 -40.07 -12.46
C TYR A 543 -6.43 -39.57 -11.74
N TYR A 544 -6.57 -38.48 -11.02
CA TYR A 544 -5.52 -37.86 -10.22
C TYR A 544 -6.08 -37.52 -8.84
N ASP A 545 -5.30 -37.76 -7.79
CA ASP A 545 -5.66 -37.37 -6.42
C ASP A 545 -4.72 -36.29 -5.85
N ASP A 546 -5.13 -35.75 -4.70
CA ASP A 546 -4.43 -34.69 -3.97
C ASP A 546 -3.06 -35.11 -3.38
N LYS A 547 -2.81 -36.43 -3.32
CA LYS A 547 -1.57 -37.05 -2.85
C LYS A 547 -0.55 -37.24 -3.96
N GLY A 548 -0.90 -36.84 -5.18
CA GLY A 548 -0.01 -36.90 -6.33
C GLY A 548 -0.02 -38.26 -7.01
N PHE A 549 -1.01 -39.12 -6.79
CA PHE A 549 -1.15 -40.36 -7.56
C PHE A 549 -1.87 -40.13 -8.88
N VAL A 550 -1.45 -40.89 -9.90
CA VAL A 550 -2.16 -41.04 -11.18
C VAL A 550 -2.68 -42.45 -11.25
N TYR A 551 -3.95 -42.59 -11.62
CA TYR A 551 -4.63 -43.86 -11.81
C TYR A 551 -4.83 -44.09 -13.30
N SER A 552 -4.39 -45.24 -13.80
CA SER A 552 -4.53 -45.63 -15.20
C SER A 552 -5.03 -47.06 -15.30
N PHE A 553 -5.87 -47.34 -16.29
CA PHE A 553 -6.38 -48.69 -16.55
C PHE A 553 -5.50 -49.40 -17.60
N ASN A 554 -5.01 -50.59 -17.25
CA ASN A 554 -4.39 -51.53 -18.18
C ASN A 554 -5.33 -52.73 -18.36
N PRO A 555 -5.68 -53.13 -19.60
CA PRO A 555 -6.54 -54.30 -19.86
C PRO A 555 -6.06 -55.62 -19.22
N GLU A 556 -4.74 -55.80 -19.06
CA GLU A 556 -4.15 -57.02 -18.51
C GLU A 556 -4.00 -56.99 -16.97
N GLU A 557 -3.74 -55.81 -16.40
CA GLU A 557 -3.40 -55.64 -14.97
C GLU A 557 -4.51 -54.97 -14.14
N GLY A 558 -5.57 -54.49 -14.79
CA GLY A 558 -6.62 -53.69 -14.17
C GLY A 558 -6.18 -52.25 -13.90
N TRP A 559 -6.81 -51.61 -12.90
CA TRP A 559 -6.42 -50.26 -12.47
C TRP A 559 -5.12 -50.29 -11.67
N THR A 560 -4.19 -49.45 -12.07
CA THR A 560 -2.91 -49.24 -11.38
C THR A 560 -2.77 -47.78 -10.99
N LYS A 561 -2.02 -47.50 -9.92
CA LYS A 561 -1.69 -46.15 -9.51
C LYS A 561 -0.20 -45.96 -9.29
N VAL A 562 0.34 -44.81 -9.69
CA VAL A 562 1.75 -44.46 -9.53
C VAL A 562 1.86 -43.08 -8.89
N ASN A 563 2.85 -42.86 -8.02
CA ASN A 563 3.11 -41.53 -7.47
C ASN A 563 3.81 -40.67 -8.53
N ILE A 564 3.15 -39.61 -8.98
CA ILE A 564 3.60 -38.76 -10.08
C ILE A 564 4.85 -37.95 -9.70
N ASN A 565 5.07 -37.65 -8.41
CA ASN A 565 6.28 -36.93 -7.99
C ASN A 565 7.54 -37.75 -8.28
N SER A 566 7.43 -39.09 -8.29
CA SER A 566 8.51 -39.99 -8.71
C SER A 566 8.73 -40.03 -10.22
N ALA A 567 7.75 -39.61 -11.04
CA ALA A 567 7.77 -39.69 -12.51
C ALA A 567 7.92 -38.32 -13.22
N MET A 568 7.57 -37.20 -12.57
CA MET A 568 7.36 -35.88 -13.21
C MET A 568 8.60 -34.99 -13.32
N ASN A 569 9.72 -35.33 -12.69
CA ASN A 569 10.99 -34.66 -12.96
C ASN A 569 11.41 -34.77 -14.45
N MET A 570 10.81 -35.70 -15.20
CA MET A 570 11.08 -35.92 -16.63
C MET A 570 10.14 -35.15 -17.59
N TYR A 571 8.91 -34.81 -17.17
CA TYR A 571 7.87 -34.22 -18.04
C TYR A 571 7.71 -32.69 -17.94
N ALA A 572 8.20 -32.07 -16.85
CA ALA A 572 8.14 -30.62 -16.64
C ALA A 572 8.88 -29.78 -17.72
N ALA A 573 9.62 -30.43 -18.62
CA ALA A 573 10.29 -29.80 -19.77
C ALA A 573 9.40 -29.59 -21.01
N MET A 574 8.19 -30.16 -21.07
CA MET A 574 7.37 -30.22 -22.31
C MET A 574 6.11 -29.36 -22.33
N VAL A 575 5.68 -28.78 -21.21
CA VAL A 575 4.54 -27.83 -21.20
C VAL A 575 5.11 -26.41 -21.28
N PRO A 576 4.69 -25.57 -22.25
CA PRO A 576 5.03 -24.16 -22.24
C PRO A 576 4.49 -23.56 -20.95
N THR A 577 5.38 -23.32 -19.99
CA THR A 577 5.04 -22.61 -18.76
C THR A 577 4.47 -21.25 -19.17
N LEU A 578 3.18 -21.02 -18.91
CA LEU A 578 2.65 -19.67 -18.71
C LEU A 578 3.60 -19.01 -17.71
N LYS A 579 4.45 -18.09 -18.19
CA LYS A 579 5.42 -17.38 -17.36
C LYS A 579 4.72 -16.28 -16.58
N ILE A 580 3.69 -16.64 -15.82
CA ILE A 580 3.14 -15.80 -14.78
C ILE A 580 4.03 -16.02 -13.55
N LYS A 581 5.29 -15.57 -13.63
CA LYS A 581 6.31 -15.81 -12.59
C LYS A 581 6.04 -15.07 -11.28
N ASP A 582 5.03 -14.21 -11.26
CA ASP A 582 4.69 -13.35 -10.12
C ASP A 582 3.41 -13.81 -9.38
N LEU A 583 2.81 -14.95 -9.75
CA LEU A 583 1.74 -15.58 -8.98
C LEU A 583 2.32 -16.80 -8.24
N ASN A 584 2.34 -16.74 -6.91
CA ASN A 584 2.75 -17.86 -6.05
C ASN A 584 1.86 -19.08 -6.33
N PHE A 585 2.35 -20.01 -7.14
CA PHE A 585 1.67 -21.28 -7.38
C PHE A 585 1.79 -22.18 -6.14
N PRO A 586 0.74 -22.95 -5.81
CA PRO A 586 0.78 -23.89 -4.71
C PRO A 586 1.74 -25.06 -5.00
N LYS A 587 2.22 -25.68 -3.93
CA LYS A 587 3.27 -26.72 -3.95
C LYS A 587 2.71 -28.15 -3.88
N LYS A 588 1.39 -28.33 -3.87
CA LYS A 588 0.72 -29.61 -3.61
C LYS A 588 -0.22 -29.97 -4.78
N GLY A 589 -0.26 -31.26 -5.15
CA GLY A 589 -1.08 -31.77 -6.25
C GLY A 589 -0.26 -32.11 -7.51
N THR A 590 -0.91 -32.76 -8.47
CA THR A 590 -0.29 -33.04 -9.78
C THR A 590 -0.30 -31.78 -10.65
N THR A 591 0.52 -31.72 -11.70
CA THR A 591 0.52 -30.58 -12.65
C THR A 591 -0.87 -30.26 -13.23
N PHE A 592 -1.77 -31.24 -13.26
CA PHE A 592 -3.14 -31.04 -13.74
C PHE A 592 -4.05 -30.35 -12.71
N HIS A 593 -3.74 -30.40 -11.41
CA HIS A 593 -4.47 -29.66 -10.37
C HIS A 593 -4.23 -28.14 -10.44
N TYR A 594 -3.18 -27.70 -11.15
CA TYR A 594 -2.99 -26.26 -11.43
C TYR A 594 -4.09 -25.67 -12.32
N LEU A 595 -4.77 -26.50 -13.14
CA LEU A 595 -5.83 -26.04 -14.03
C LEU A 595 -7.07 -25.55 -13.26
N PRO A 596 -7.69 -26.33 -12.35
CA PRO A 596 -8.79 -25.83 -11.53
C PRO A 596 -8.34 -24.68 -10.63
N GLU A 597 -7.09 -24.66 -10.17
CA GLU A 597 -6.55 -23.55 -9.38
C GLU A 597 -6.34 -22.25 -10.17
N TYR A 598 -6.22 -22.28 -11.51
CA TYR A 598 -6.12 -21.04 -12.29
C TYR A 598 -7.35 -20.15 -12.14
N VAL A 599 -8.52 -20.72 -11.92
CA VAL A 599 -9.74 -19.96 -11.60
C VAL A 599 -9.57 -19.13 -10.34
N ASN A 600 -8.82 -19.66 -9.38
CA ASN A 600 -8.58 -19.05 -8.08
C ASN A 600 -7.46 -18.01 -8.11
N VAL A 601 -6.45 -18.26 -8.93
CA VAL A 601 -5.27 -17.40 -9.04
C VAL A 601 -5.54 -16.18 -9.92
N LEU A 602 -6.28 -16.35 -11.01
CA LEU A 602 -6.57 -15.30 -11.98
C LEU A 602 -7.92 -14.64 -11.70
N THR A 603 -8.02 -13.90 -10.59
CA THR A 603 -9.25 -13.18 -10.22
C THR A 603 -9.38 -11.85 -10.95
N LEU A 604 -10.63 -11.37 -11.09
CA LEU A 604 -10.91 -10.03 -11.64
C LEU A 604 -10.20 -8.92 -10.87
N SER A 605 -10.17 -8.99 -9.54
CA SER A 605 -9.51 -7.97 -8.72
C SER A 605 -8.00 -7.92 -8.99
N LYS A 606 -7.36 -9.09 -9.12
CA LYS A 606 -5.93 -9.16 -9.46
C LYS A 606 -5.67 -8.57 -10.84
N LEU A 607 -6.49 -8.91 -11.84
CA LEU A 607 -6.36 -8.34 -13.19
C LEU A 607 -6.68 -6.85 -13.28
N GLU A 608 -7.61 -6.34 -12.46
CA GLU A 608 -7.92 -4.90 -12.41
C GLU A 608 -6.76 -4.08 -11.81
N ASN A 609 -5.94 -4.70 -10.96
CA ASN A 609 -4.78 -4.08 -10.31
C ASN A 609 -3.43 -4.39 -10.99
N GLU A 610 -3.40 -5.30 -11.96
CA GLU A 610 -2.18 -5.71 -12.66
C GLU A 610 -1.83 -4.73 -13.79
N PRO A 611 -0.69 -4.01 -13.72
CA PRO A 611 -0.33 -2.99 -14.71
C PRO A 611 -0.21 -3.51 -16.14
N SER A 612 0.11 -4.79 -16.33
CA SER A 612 0.23 -5.42 -17.64
C SER A 612 -1.10 -5.93 -18.22
N ALA A 613 -2.17 -5.94 -17.42
CA ALA A 613 -3.50 -6.36 -17.86
C ALA A 613 -4.28 -5.21 -18.52
N LYS A 614 -4.80 -5.46 -19.72
CA LYS A 614 -5.63 -4.50 -20.46
C LYS A 614 -7.08 -4.97 -20.50
N LYS A 615 -7.99 -4.20 -19.90
CA LYS A 615 -9.43 -4.45 -20.01
C LYS A 615 -9.89 -4.19 -21.46
N MET A 616 -10.48 -5.21 -22.08
CA MET A 616 -10.96 -5.19 -23.46
C MET A 616 -12.48 -5.01 -23.56
N SER A 617 -13.23 -5.40 -22.52
CA SER A 617 -14.69 -5.24 -22.46
C SER A 617 -15.09 -3.81 -22.12
N SER A 618 -16.15 -3.29 -22.76
CA SER A 618 -16.74 -1.99 -22.41
C SER A 618 -17.30 -1.96 -20.98
N SER A 619 -17.42 -0.76 -20.40
CA SER A 619 -17.90 -0.55 -19.03
C SER A 619 -19.30 -1.12 -18.75
N ASN A 620 -20.11 -1.29 -19.80
CA ASN A 620 -21.49 -1.77 -19.72
C ASN A 620 -21.66 -3.25 -20.13
N SER A 621 -20.57 -3.95 -20.44
CA SER A 621 -20.64 -5.37 -20.76
C SER A 621 -20.84 -6.20 -19.49
N LYS A 622 -21.84 -7.07 -19.49
CA LYS A 622 -22.06 -8.05 -18.41
C LYS A 622 -20.91 -9.05 -18.28
N LYS A 623 -20.24 -9.37 -19.39
CA LYS A 623 -19.03 -10.18 -19.43
C LYS A 623 -17.79 -9.29 -19.39
N LYS A 624 -16.85 -9.60 -18.52
CA LYS A 624 -15.58 -8.87 -18.43
C LYS A 624 -14.50 -9.61 -19.21
N VAL A 625 -13.68 -8.87 -19.97
CA VAL A 625 -12.61 -9.45 -20.80
C VAL A 625 -11.33 -8.66 -20.58
N PHE A 626 -10.23 -9.37 -20.35
CA PHE A 626 -8.89 -8.81 -20.13
C PHE A 626 -7.88 -9.48 -21.07
N LYS A 627 -6.93 -8.71 -21.60
CA LYS A 627 -5.74 -9.22 -22.30
C LYS A 627 -4.52 -8.99 -21.43
N ILE A 628 -3.80 -10.05 -21.09
CA ILE A 628 -2.56 -10.02 -20.30
C ILE A 628 -1.50 -10.88 -20.98
N GLN A 629 -0.37 -10.28 -21.34
CA GLN A 629 0.80 -10.99 -21.91
C GLN A 629 0.49 -11.97 -23.07
N GLY A 630 -0.50 -11.65 -23.91
CA GLY A 630 -0.91 -12.51 -25.03
C GLY A 630 -2.08 -13.46 -24.71
N VAL A 631 -2.46 -13.60 -23.44
CA VAL A 631 -3.63 -14.39 -23.02
C VAL A 631 -4.85 -13.48 -22.91
N ILE A 632 -6.00 -13.95 -23.40
CA ILE A 632 -7.30 -13.30 -23.21
C ILE A 632 -8.08 -14.08 -22.16
N ALA A 633 -8.32 -13.46 -21.01
CA ALA A 633 -9.16 -14.00 -19.94
C ALA A 633 -10.58 -13.42 -20.05
N LYS A 634 -11.59 -14.28 -20.10
CA LYS A 634 -13.01 -13.90 -20.09
C LYS A 634 -13.68 -14.38 -18.82
N TYR A 635 -14.58 -13.56 -18.31
CA TYR A 635 -15.37 -13.83 -17.12
C TYR A 635 -16.86 -13.81 -17.42
N ASP A 636 -17.60 -14.72 -16.79
CA ASP A 636 -19.06 -14.80 -16.88
C ASP A 636 -19.76 -13.65 -16.12
N GLU A 637 -21.09 -13.65 -16.13
CA GLU A 637 -21.89 -12.61 -15.46
C GLU A 637 -21.73 -12.63 -13.93
N GLN A 638 -21.32 -13.78 -13.37
CA GLN A 638 -21.03 -13.99 -11.95
C GLN A 638 -19.57 -13.70 -11.61
N SER A 639 -18.80 -13.10 -12.53
CA SER A 639 -17.39 -12.74 -12.29
C SER A 639 -16.47 -13.95 -12.05
N ARG A 640 -16.83 -15.12 -12.60
CA ARG A 640 -16.01 -16.35 -12.59
C ARG A 640 -15.29 -16.51 -13.93
N LEU A 641 -14.08 -17.06 -13.92
CA LEU A 641 -13.30 -17.27 -15.14
C LEU A 641 -14.01 -18.29 -16.04
N GLU A 642 -14.38 -17.92 -17.27
CA GLU A 642 -15.06 -18.83 -18.21
C GLU A 642 -14.13 -19.32 -19.32
N GLU A 643 -13.13 -18.52 -19.71
CA GLU A 643 -12.23 -18.83 -20.82
C GLU A 643 -10.85 -18.19 -20.63
N LEU A 644 -9.80 -18.94 -20.95
CA LEU A 644 -8.45 -18.46 -21.23
C LEU A 644 -8.10 -18.79 -22.67
N ASP A 645 -7.93 -17.78 -23.52
CA ASP A 645 -7.52 -17.93 -24.93
C ASP A 645 -6.06 -17.49 -25.09
N MET A 646 -5.23 -18.40 -25.59
CA MET A 646 -3.78 -18.23 -25.74
C MET A 646 -3.43 -17.67 -27.14
N ASP A 647 -4.03 -16.53 -27.51
CA ASP A 647 -3.87 -15.84 -28.81
C ASP A 647 -3.94 -16.79 -30.03
N GLY A 648 -4.90 -17.71 -30.03
CA GLY A 648 -5.11 -18.66 -31.14
C GLY A 648 -4.26 -19.94 -31.11
N GLN A 649 -3.42 -20.16 -30.09
CA GLN A 649 -2.70 -21.43 -29.89
C GLN A 649 -3.55 -22.50 -29.20
N GLY A 650 -4.63 -22.09 -28.56
CA GLY A 650 -5.52 -22.96 -27.81
C GLY A 650 -6.36 -22.18 -26.80
N LYS A 651 -7.33 -22.87 -26.21
CA LYS A 651 -8.25 -22.31 -25.22
C LYS A 651 -8.44 -23.27 -24.06
N ILE A 652 -8.62 -22.72 -22.87
CA ILE A 652 -9.11 -23.45 -21.70
C ILE A 652 -10.47 -22.87 -21.35
N LEU A 653 -11.49 -23.71 -21.35
CA LEU A 653 -12.86 -23.35 -21.02
C LEU A 653 -13.22 -23.94 -19.66
N TYR A 654 -13.84 -23.15 -18.80
CA TYR A 654 -14.26 -23.57 -17.47
C TYR A 654 -15.78 -23.59 -17.39
N PHE A 655 -16.32 -24.72 -16.95
CA PHE A 655 -17.75 -24.93 -16.70
C PHE A 655 -17.92 -25.31 -15.24
N TYR A 656 -18.75 -24.57 -14.51
CA TYR A 656 -19.00 -24.79 -13.08
C TYR A 656 -20.25 -25.63 -12.93
N GLU A 657 -20.07 -26.94 -12.69
CA GLU A 657 -21.13 -27.95 -12.65
C GLU A 657 -20.74 -29.04 -11.65
N ASP A 658 -21.71 -29.53 -10.88
CA ASP A 658 -21.50 -30.55 -9.84
C ASP A 658 -20.82 -31.80 -10.42
N GLN A 659 -19.79 -32.29 -9.71
CA GLN A 659 -19.03 -33.47 -10.11
C GLN A 659 -18.98 -34.46 -8.96
N THR A 660 -18.96 -35.75 -9.30
CA THR A 660 -18.64 -36.79 -8.34
C THR A 660 -17.63 -37.72 -8.97
N ILE A 661 -16.43 -37.75 -8.41
CA ILE A 661 -15.33 -38.55 -8.93
C ILE A 661 -15.09 -39.75 -8.02
N VAL A 662 -15.41 -40.93 -8.54
CA VAL A 662 -15.16 -42.19 -7.85
C VAL A 662 -13.79 -42.71 -8.28
N PHE A 663 -12.83 -42.68 -7.35
CA PHE A 663 -11.52 -43.27 -7.60
C PHE A 663 -11.61 -44.79 -7.67
N PRO A 664 -11.04 -45.42 -8.72
CA PRO A 664 -11.02 -46.86 -8.82
C PRO A 664 -10.07 -47.46 -7.77
N ASN A 665 -10.43 -48.64 -7.26
CA ASN A 665 -9.49 -49.41 -6.45
C ASN A 665 -8.33 -49.87 -7.36
N ALA A 666 -7.12 -49.42 -7.05
CA ALA A 666 -5.97 -49.55 -7.94
C ALA A 666 -4.74 -50.11 -7.22
N LYS A 667 -4.01 -50.98 -7.92
CA LYS A 667 -2.75 -51.55 -7.44
C LYS A 667 -1.64 -50.48 -7.49
N LEU A 668 -0.96 -50.25 -6.38
CA LEU A 668 0.20 -49.36 -6.34
C LEU A 668 1.36 -49.97 -7.14
N ILE A 669 1.86 -49.23 -8.11
CA ILE A 669 3.13 -49.52 -8.79
C ILE A 669 4.21 -48.68 -8.10
N GLU A 670 5.18 -49.35 -7.50
CA GLU A 670 6.40 -48.70 -7.00
C GLU A 670 7.39 -48.61 -8.16
N LEU A 671 7.76 -47.38 -8.52
CA LEU A 671 8.84 -47.16 -9.47
C LEU A 671 10.17 -47.44 -8.76
N PRO A 672 11.12 -48.15 -9.40
CA PRO A 672 12.47 -48.29 -8.87
C PRO A 672 13.05 -46.91 -8.55
N SER A 673 13.63 -46.74 -7.36
CA SER A 673 14.42 -45.55 -7.06
C SER A 673 15.66 -45.55 -7.96
N PHE A 674 15.78 -44.55 -8.83
CA PHE A 674 16.99 -44.31 -9.64
C PHE A 674 17.93 -43.32 -8.96
#